data_AF-D6AGP6-F1
#
_entry.id   AF-D6AGP6-F1
#
_cell.length_a   1.000
_cell.length_b   1.000
_cell.length_c   1.000
_cell.angle_alpha   90.00
_cell.angle_beta   90.00
_cell.angle_gamma   90.00
#
_symmetry.space_group_name_H-M   'P 1'
#
loop_
_entity.id
_entity.type
_entity.pdbx_description
1 polymer ?
#
loop_
_entity_poly.entity_id
_entity_poly.type
_entity_poly.pdbx_seq_one_letter_code
_entity_poly.pdbx_strand_id
1 'polypeptide(L)'
;MSGRGSGISWLRASRSRRWGLVGSELTMADVPLGPFAGSLITVYSAKSKAAKLHGSRQCRQLRTSDVMTAKVSLDEAVLRRLCTRCAARGAGGRPGTGLGMFLLAIGETGLLCHLQSYREPDEDECWTDHEARGAAELLRVQQRLDGLDGEDEEDDASLRKAREEAENLRGLIFSHWCGARGSLLEAEALLTYFPWVEEWAKPSLRIKARYLETLRAQAARFVDREELVVAAAAMALPMPELPCADPAFAVLGGSRVSSALVRLWRRWQSTAARIWEGPGARAYLSCEIVRGIRSSQKGRGAARAEAARLIESWEELARAAAAPLDRVPKRRLTGHVPHASAGTPRHVVTDFLDGLDEWTLGVLVTWAVQPEWGSGVLTLEVPDLVAERLLGPASGLPCSPADWTADSPKHEGRTGSEPGRLRPGVFDDTPVFDRCPVTLDHIRALRTLAPTADPLHLVFSASGGAEVLPLSTLERRLTKGWLGVLIAGASDLPASLIGPEEPERNHDSEVRATQLPGRGQDVHDPHFGESLGLAEGRHRTLRQTYGTEARQLNLRLLALARGAHDLRSLDAGRPSGLPTEVWHGLLTEDRLNLAPFRKPGSNRRGSGSALPLGPLAAVQLYTTNANPLIEGKGHSPLCRHAQHSAAVVRGDDLLAVADLMARTDSDWCSKCGGYALRRLTDTQLSYYRAAHRLHDIKEQLDNQTGGPDADPSGVIACLDELATWQPVDDAEWCSSDSWQWQETVRELTRMAARSHAVTRPS
;
A
#
# COMPACT_ATOMS: atom_id res chain seq x y z
N MET A 1 -13.01 -44.35 53.52
CA MET A 1 -12.20 -45.15 52.57
C MET A 1 -13.11 -45.56 51.41
N SER A 2 -13.06 -44.78 50.34
CA SER A 2 -13.63 -45.05 49.01
C SER A 2 -13.33 -43.82 48.15
N GLY A 3 -12.23 -43.88 47.39
CA GLY A 3 -11.71 -42.76 46.60
C GLY A 3 -12.42 -42.67 45.25
N ARG A 4 -13.08 -41.54 45.00
CA ARG A 4 -13.73 -41.20 43.73
C ARG A 4 -12.71 -40.60 42.77
N GLY A 5 -12.59 -41.18 41.57
CA GLY A 5 -11.92 -40.57 40.42
C GLY A 5 -12.76 -39.42 39.87
N SER A 6 -12.17 -38.24 39.78
CA SER A 6 -12.78 -37.05 39.19
C SER A 6 -12.43 -37.02 37.71
N GLY A 7 -13.37 -37.46 36.87
CA GLY A 7 -13.29 -37.30 35.42
C GLY A 7 -13.59 -35.83 35.07
N ILE A 8 -12.60 -35.16 34.50
CA ILE A 8 -12.69 -33.77 34.08
C ILE A 8 -13.37 -33.76 32.69
N SER A 9 -14.56 -33.16 32.61
CA SER A 9 -15.37 -33.05 31.39
C SER A 9 -15.32 -31.62 30.86
N TRP A 10 -14.45 -31.34 29.88
CA TRP A 10 -14.42 -30.07 29.16
C TRP A 10 -14.94 -30.24 27.74
N LEU A 11 -16.15 -29.75 27.46
CA LEU A 11 -16.62 -29.49 26.10
C LEU A 11 -17.66 -28.36 26.14
N ARG A 12 -17.27 -27.15 25.72
CA ARG A 12 -18.22 -26.19 25.16
C ARG A 12 -17.60 -25.48 23.96
N ALA A 13 -18.17 -25.78 22.80
CA ALA A 13 -17.88 -25.14 21.54
C ALA A 13 -18.58 -23.79 21.44
N SER A 14 -17.78 -22.77 21.13
CA SER A 14 -18.04 -21.61 20.27
C SER A 14 -19.50 -21.33 19.85
N ARG A 15 -20.03 -20.18 20.26
CA ARG A 15 -20.82 -19.24 19.43
C ARG A 15 -21.22 -18.01 20.24
N SER A 16 -21.19 -16.84 19.59
CA SER A 16 -21.62 -15.50 20.05
C SER A 16 -20.58 -14.69 20.83
N ARG A 17 -19.71 -13.96 20.10
CA ARG A 17 -19.00 -12.77 20.64
C ARG A 17 -20.04 -11.73 21.05
N ARG A 18 -20.32 -11.67 22.34
CA ARG A 18 -21.06 -10.58 22.98
C ARG A 18 -20.24 -10.21 24.22
N TRP A 19 -19.34 -9.24 24.04
CA TRP A 19 -18.55 -8.64 25.12
C TRP A 19 -19.50 -8.26 26.26
N GLY A 20 -19.37 -8.95 27.38
CA GLY A 20 -20.23 -8.84 28.54
C GLY A 20 -19.40 -8.64 29.80
N LEU A 21 -19.12 -7.38 30.11
CA LEU A 21 -18.95 -6.78 31.45
C LEU A 21 -18.22 -7.61 32.53
N VAL A 22 -16.94 -7.33 32.75
CA VAL A 22 -16.41 -6.80 34.04
C VAL A 22 -15.17 -5.95 33.74
N GLY A 23 -15.28 -4.63 33.92
CA GLY A 23 -14.22 -3.65 33.65
C GLY A 23 -14.77 -2.48 32.83
N SER A 24 -14.49 -1.24 33.23
CA SER A 24 -14.85 -0.05 32.45
C SER A 24 -14.18 -0.15 31.07
N GLU A 25 -14.93 -0.52 30.03
CA GLU A 25 -14.43 -0.53 28.65
C GLU A 25 -13.95 0.88 28.28
N LEU A 26 -12.65 1.01 27.98
CA LEU A 26 -12.08 2.25 27.46
C LEU A 26 -12.82 2.65 26.17
N THR A 27 -13.34 3.87 26.13
CA THR A 27 -13.99 4.40 24.94
C THR A 27 -13.12 5.47 24.28
N MET A 28 -13.42 5.80 23.04
CA MET A 28 -12.74 6.90 22.33
C MET A 28 -12.86 8.24 23.07
N ALA A 29 -13.93 8.43 23.86
CA ALA A 29 -14.12 9.64 24.65
C ALA A 29 -13.14 9.76 25.82
N ASP A 30 -12.55 8.64 26.27
CA ASP A 30 -11.60 8.64 27.39
C ASP A 30 -10.16 8.95 26.93
N VAL A 31 -9.91 8.96 25.62
CA VAL A 31 -8.58 9.20 25.03
C VAL A 31 -8.29 10.71 25.00
N PRO A 32 -7.15 11.17 25.56
CA PRO A 32 -6.75 12.57 25.45
C PRO A 32 -6.59 13.01 23.99
N LEU A 33 -7.39 14.00 23.58
CA LEU A 33 -7.34 14.55 22.22
C LEU A 33 -6.07 15.38 21.94
N GLY A 34 -5.40 15.85 22.99
CA GLY A 34 -4.18 16.65 22.91
C GLY A 34 -4.34 17.85 21.98
N PRO A 35 -3.45 18.04 20.98
CA PRO A 35 -3.50 19.19 20.09
C PRO A 35 -4.72 19.17 19.15
N PHE A 36 -5.41 18.04 18.99
CA PHE A 36 -6.62 17.94 18.18
C PHE A 36 -7.89 18.40 18.89
N ALA A 37 -7.83 18.65 20.21
CA ALA A 37 -8.96 19.17 20.97
C ALA A 37 -9.46 20.50 20.36
N GLY A 38 -10.77 20.61 20.15
CA GLY A 38 -11.40 21.78 19.54
C GLY A 38 -11.38 21.81 18.00
N SER A 39 -10.73 20.86 17.33
CA SER A 39 -10.73 20.77 15.86
C SER A 39 -12.15 20.62 15.31
N LEU A 40 -12.48 21.32 14.22
CA LEU A 40 -13.80 21.23 13.63
C LEU A 40 -13.96 19.91 12.85
N ILE A 41 -14.95 19.11 13.25
CA ILE A 41 -15.37 17.92 12.50
C ILE A 41 -16.74 18.12 11.86
N THR A 42 -16.94 17.47 10.71
CA THR A 42 -18.26 17.43 10.07
C THR A 42 -19.03 16.23 10.61
N VAL A 43 -20.22 16.48 11.15
CA VAL A 43 -21.11 15.45 11.66
C VAL A 43 -22.47 15.51 10.98
N TYR A 44 -23.10 14.35 10.93
CA TYR A 44 -24.42 14.13 10.36
C TYR A 44 -25.36 13.62 11.45
N SER A 45 -26.59 14.11 11.49
CA SER A 45 -27.61 13.63 12.43
C SER A 45 -29.00 13.70 11.84
N ALA A 46 -29.95 12.98 12.44
CA ALA A 46 -31.36 13.26 12.23
C ALA A 46 -31.71 14.66 12.79
N LYS A 47 -32.82 15.25 12.33
CA LYS A 47 -33.38 16.52 12.82
C LYS A 47 -33.93 16.40 14.26
N SER A 48 -33.08 16.11 15.24
CA SER A 48 -33.41 16.12 16.67
C SER A 48 -32.19 16.51 17.49
N LYS A 49 -32.38 17.34 18.52
CA LYS A 49 -31.31 17.80 19.41
C LYS A 49 -30.63 16.65 20.18
N ALA A 50 -31.37 15.56 20.45
CA ALA A 50 -30.89 14.38 21.15
C ALA A 50 -30.38 13.27 20.20
N ALA A 51 -30.39 13.49 18.89
CA ALA A 51 -29.93 12.49 17.95
C ALA A 51 -28.43 12.18 18.14
N LYS A 52 -28.09 10.89 17.94
CA LYS A 52 -26.70 10.46 17.81
C LYS A 52 -26.07 11.13 16.60
N LEU A 53 -24.78 11.42 16.73
CA LEU A 53 -23.96 12.00 15.68
C LEU A 53 -23.32 10.89 14.85
N HIS A 54 -23.13 11.14 13.56
CA HIS A 54 -22.52 10.22 12.63
C HIS A 54 -21.40 10.93 11.88
N GLY A 55 -20.24 10.29 11.71
CA GLY A 55 -19.12 10.87 10.94
C GLY A 55 -19.25 10.73 9.42
N SER A 56 -20.26 9.99 8.94
CA SER A 56 -20.53 9.83 7.51
C SER A 56 -22.03 9.85 7.24
N ARG A 57 -22.43 10.52 6.16
CA ARG A 57 -23.81 10.54 5.65
C ARG A 57 -24.27 9.14 5.21
N GLN A 58 -23.35 8.25 4.83
CA GLN A 58 -23.62 6.88 4.42
C GLN A 58 -23.62 5.89 5.59
N CYS A 59 -23.57 6.37 6.84
CA CYS A 59 -23.59 5.50 7.99
C CYS A 59 -24.89 4.68 8.02
N ARG A 60 -24.80 3.35 8.00
CA ARG A 60 -25.98 2.45 8.04
C ARG A 60 -26.83 2.61 9.31
N GLN A 61 -26.29 3.23 10.37
CA GLN A 61 -27.05 3.54 11.59
C GLN A 61 -27.83 4.86 11.48
N LEU A 62 -27.55 5.70 10.48
CA LEU A 62 -28.32 6.90 10.16
C LEU A 62 -29.55 6.50 9.33
N ARG A 63 -30.62 6.09 10.02
CA ARG A 63 -31.85 5.54 9.42
C ARG A 63 -32.85 6.63 9.00
N THR A 64 -32.39 7.68 8.32
CA THR A 64 -33.27 8.77 7.85
C THR A 64 -32.74 9.38 6.56
N SER A 65 -33.65 9.80 5.67
CA SER A 65 -33.37 10.60 4.48
C SER A 65 -33.11 12.07 4.83
N ASP A 66 -33.69 12.55 5.94
CA ASP A 66 -33.63 13.93 6.41
C ASP A 66 -32.40 14.14 7.30
N VAL A 67 -31.24 14.25 6.65
CA VAL A 67 -29.94 14.39 7.30
C VAL A 67 -29.54 15.86 7.47
N MET A 68 -29.34 16.29 8.72
CA MET A 68 -28.71 17.56 9.04
C MET A 68 -27.19 17.40 9.00
N THR A 69 -26.49 18.36 8.39
CA THR A 69 -25.02 18.46 8.41
C THR A 69 -24.63 19.63 9.30
N ALA A 70 -23.70 19.40 10.23
CA ALA A 70 -23.17 20.44 11.10
C ALA A 70 -21.65 20.32 11.24
N LYS A 71 -20.98 21.45 11.46
CA LYS A 71 -19.58 21.49 11.92
C LYS A 71 -19.57 21.71 13.43
N VAL A 72 -18.91 20.82 14.16
CA VAL A 72 -18.82 20.89 15.63
C VAL A 72 -17.38 20.79 16.07
N SER A 73 -17.02 21.47 17.16
CA SER A 73 -15.71 21.35 17.77
C SER A 73 -15.55 19.98 18.43
N LEU A 74 -14.43 19.32 18.17
CA LEU A 74 -14.14 18.00 18.73
C LEU A 74 -13.82 18.10 20.22
N ASP A 75 -14.69 17.52 21.03
CA ASP A 75 -14.51 17.36 22.47
C ASP A 75 -15.06 16.00 22.94
N GLU A 76 -14.87 15.70 24.22
CA GLU A 76 -15.36 14.48 24.88
C GLU A 76 -16.89 14.31 24.74
N ALA A 77 -17.66 15.39 24.82
CA ALA A 77 -19.12 15.35 24.74
C ALA A 77 -19.60 14.97 23.33
N VAL A 78 -18.94 15.49 22.30
CA VAL A 78 -19.20 15.13 20.90
C VAL A 78 -18.85 13.68 20.63
N LEU A 79 -17.70 13.19 21.13
CA LEU A 79 -17.30 11.79 20.98
C LEU A 79 -18.31 10.83 21.64
N ARG A 80 -18.83 11.14 22.84
CA ARG A 80 -19.89 10.35 23.51
C ARG A 80 -21.21 10.33 22.73
N ARG A 81 -21.47 11.37 21.95
CA ARG A 81 -22.67 11.47 21.11
C ARG A 81 -22.53 10.77 19.77
N LEU A 82 -21.33 10.40 19.34
CA LEU A 82 -21.16 9.59 18.13
C LEU A 82 -21.88 8.25 18.27
N CYS A 83 -22.42 7.75 17.14
CA CYS A 83 -22.97 6.42 17.08
C CYS A 83 -21.84 5.39 17.24
N THR A 84 -22.16 4.20 17.77
CA THR A 84 -21.15 3.19 18.12
C THR A 84 -20.25 2.84 16.94
N ARG A 85 -20.81 2.71 15.72
CA ARG A 85 -19.99 2.43 14.52
C ARG A 85 -19.09 3.58 14.08
N CYS A 86 -19.51 4.83 14.27
CA CYS A 86 -18.67 5.97 13.86
C CYS A 86 -17.57 6.22 14.88
N ALA A 87 -17.89 6.13 16.18
CA ALA A 87 -16.91 6.16 17.25
C ALA A 87 -15.89 5.02 17.09
N ALA A 88 -16.35 3.80 16.84
CA ALA A 88 -15.48 2.64 16.65
C ALA A 88 -14.55 2.79 15.44
N ARG A 89 -15.04 3.28 14.30
CA ARG A 89 -14.21 3.42 13.09
C ARG A 89 -13.34 4.68 13.05
N GLY A 90 -13.37 5.53 14.08
CA GLY A 90 -12.76 6.87 13.99
C GLY A 90 -13.38 7.74 12.90
N ALA A 91 -14.62 7.43 12.50
CA ALA A 91 -15.31 8.15 11.44
C ALA A 91 -15.77 9.50 12.01
N GLY A 92 -15.11 10.57 11.57
CA GLY A 92 -15.36 11.94 12.00
C GLY A 92 -14.24 12.88 11.55
N GLY A 93 -13.01 12.37 11.49
CA GLY A 93 -11.89 13.03 10.81
C GLY A 93 -11.92 12.77 9.31
N ARG A 94 -11.37 13.70 8.53
CA ARG A 94 -11.19 13.52 7.09
C ARG A 94 -10.04 12.53 6.84
N PRO A 95 -10.21 11.48 6.02
CA PRO A 95 -9.12 10.55 5.69
C PRO A 95 -7.87 11.29 5.17
N GLY A 96 -6.67 10.79 5.49
CA GLY A 96 -5.40 11.41 5.05
C GLY A 96 -4.98 12.68 5.81
N THR A 97 -5.83 13.22 6.69
CA THR A 97 -5.47 14.34 7.59
C THR A 97 -4.87 13.86 8.91
N GLY A 98 -4.14 14.73 9.62
CA GLY A 98 -3.57 14.41 10.94
C GLY A 98 -4.64 13.96 11.93
N LEU A 99 -5.77 14.69 12.00
CA LEU A 99 -6.93 14.31 12.81
C LEU A 99 -7.56 12.97 12.36
N GLY A 100 -7.71 12.76 11.05
CA GLY A 100 -8.24 11.50 10.52
C GLY A 100 -7.36 10.31 10.87
N MET A 101 -6.04 10.45 10.72
CA MET A 101 -5.06 9.45 11.14
C MET A 101 -5.13 9.19 12.64
N PHE A 102 -5.25 10.22 13.47
CA PHE A 102 -5.40 10.06 14.92
C PHE A 102 -6.67 9.30 15.28
N LEU A 103 -7.84 9.72 14.78
CA LEU A 103 -9.11 9.06 15.10
C LEU A 103 -9.17 7.60 14.61
N LEU A 104 -8.59 7.31 13.44
CA LEU A 104 -8.42 5.94 12.95
C LEU A 104 -7.48 5.13 13.85
N ALA A 105 -6.34 5.72 14.21
CA ALA A 105 -5.31 5.08 15.02
C ALA A 105 -5.78 4.78 16.45
N ILE A 106 -6.73 5.53 17.02
CA ILE A 106 -7.28 5.24 18.35
C ILE A 106 -8.56 4.41 18.33
N GLY A 107 -9.10 4.09 17.15
CA GLY A 107 -10.39 3.39 16.99
C GLY A 107 -10.39 1.89 17.36
N GLU A 108 -11.45 1.20 16.97
CA GLU A 108 -11.80 -0.21 17.23
C GLU A 108 -10.78 -1.21 16.67
N THR A 109 -9.95 -0.81 15.71
CA THR A 109 -8.84 -1.62 15.19
C THR A 109 -7.47 -1.02 15.49
N GLY A 110 -7.41 0.00 16.35
CA GLY A 110 -6.21 0.74 16.69
C GLY A 110 -5.85 0.62 18.16
N LEU A 111 -5.35 1.69 18.77
CA LEU A 111 -4.83 1.72 20.14
C LEU A 111 -5.82 1.19 21.17
N LEU A 112 -7.11 1.56 21.09
CA LEU A 112 -8.11 1.04 22.03
C LEU A 112 -8.25 -0.48 21.94
N CYS A 113 -8.28 -1.03 20.73
CA CYS A 113 -8.29 -2.47 20.49
C CYS A 113 -7.08 -3.13 21.14
N HIS A 114 -5.89 -2.58 20.92
CA HIS A 114 -4.65 -3.13 21.44
C HIS A 114 -4.52 -3.02 22.96
N LEU A 115 -5.04 -1.94 23.57
CA LEU A 115 -5.04 -1.77 25.03
C LEU A 115 -6.07 -2.65 25.74
N GLN A 116 -7.17 -3.00 25.06
CA GLN A 116 -8.23 -3.86 25.61
C GLN A 116 -7.98 -5.35 25.37
N SER A 117 -7.37 -5.71 24.23
CA SER A 117 -7.03 -7.10 23.91
C SER A 117 -5.92 -7.60 24.80
N TYR A 118 -6.00 -8.86 25.25
CA TYR A 118 -4.98 -9.49 26.09
C TYR A 118 -4.58 -8.66 27.32
N ARG A 119 -5.56 -7.99 27.96
CA ARG A 119 -5.31 -7.17 29.14
C ARG A 119 -5.25 -8.02 30.40
N GLU A 120 -6.22 -8.91 30.56
CA GLU A 120 -6.42 -9.81 31.70
C GLU A 120 -6.92 -11.17 31.17
N PRO A 121 -6.90 -12.23 31.99
CA PRO A 121 -7.50 -13.51 31.59
C PRO A 121 -8.99 -13.29 31.28
N ASP A 122 -9.41 -13.58 30.06
CA ASP A 122 -10.83 -13.57 29.69
C ASP A 122 -11.54 -14.70 30.44
N GLU A 123 -12.73 -14.48 30.99
CA GLU A 123 -13.47 -15.51 31.75
C GLU A 123 -13.76 -16.76 30.90
N ASP A 124 -13.86 -16.59 29.57
CA ASP A 124 -14.08 -17.68 28.60
C ASP A 124 -12.76 -18.29 28.06
N GLU A 125 -11.60 -17.65 28.29
CA GLU A 125 -10.28 -18.04 27.76
C GLU A 125 -9.19 -18.10 28.86
N CYS A 126 -9.57 -18.20 30.14
CA CYS A 126 -8.61 -18.25 31.24
C CYS A 126 -8.29 -19.69 31.66
N TRP A 127 -7.04 -20.09 31.44
CA TRP A 127 -6.43 -21.28 32.02
C TRP A 127 -5.57 -20.89 33.21
N THR A 128 -5.76 -21.63 34.29
CA THR A 128 -5.01 -21.48 35.53
C THR A 128 -3.57 -21.96 35.36
N ASP A 129 -2.66 -21.44 36.20
CA ASP A 129 -1.29 -21.94 36.27
C ASP A 129 -1.23 -23.45 36.61
N HIS A 130 -2.23 -23.96 37.33
CA HIS A 130 -2.36 -25.37 37.66
C HIS A 130 -2.67 -26.22 36.41
N GLU A 131 -3.60 -25.78 35.57
CA GLU A 131 -3.94 -26.47 34.31
C GLU A 131 -2.76 -26.48 33.34
N ALA A 132 -2.08 -25.33 33.16
CA ALA A 132 -0.88 -25.25 32.33
C ALA A 132 0.23 -26.20 32.83
N ARG A 133 0.41 -26.29 34.15
CA ARG A 133 1.37 -27.21 34.77
C ARG A 133 0.98 -28.68 34.55
N GLY A 134 -0.27 -29.04 34.79
CA GLY A 134 -0.76 -30.41 34.61
C GLY A 134 -0.63 -30.87 33.17
N ALA A 135 -0.98 -30.03 32.20
CA ALA A 135 -0.81 -30.31 30.78
C ALA A 135 0.67 -30.46 30.39
N ALA A 136 1.55 -29.57 30.87
CA ALA A 136 2.98 -29.67 30.62
C ALA A 136 3.60 -30.95 31.22
N GLU A 137 3.18 -31.34 32.42
CA GLU A 137 3.60 -32.59 33.06
C GLU A 137 3.10 -33.82 32.28
N LEU A 138 1.83 -33.82 31.84
CA LEU A 138 1.26 -34.89 31.01
C LEU A 138 2.10 -35.12 29.73
N LEU A 139 2.40 -34.04 29.00
CA LEU A 139 3.18 -34.12 27.76
C LEU A 139 4.61 -34.63 28.00
N ARG A 140 5.25 -34.25 29.12
CA ARG A 140 6.58 -34.76 29.48
C ARG A 140 6.56 -36.23 29.88
N VAL A 141 5.54 -36.68 30.60
CA VAL A 141 5.41 -38.08 31.05
C VAL A 141 5.11 -38.99 29.87
N GLN A 142 4.19 -38.61 28.99
CA GLN A 142 3.83 -39.41 27.82
C GLN A 142 4.95 -39.50 26.78
N GLN A 143 5.74 -38.44 26.57
CA GLN A 143 6.95 -38.50 25.73
C GLN A 143 7.97 -39.55 26.21
N ARG A 144 7.96 -39.93 27.50
CA ARG A 144 8.80 -41.01 28.06
C ARG A 144 8.18 -42.39 27.91
N LEU A 145 6.87 -42.49 27.68
CA LEU A 145 6.11 -43.74 27.60
C LEU A 145 5.87 -44.21 26.15
N ASP A 146 5.91 -43.33 25.15
CA ASP A 146 5.80 -43.65 23.71
C ASP A 146 6.87 -44.65 23.19
N GLY A 147 7.84 -45.04 24.03
CA GLY A 147 8.86 -46.07 23.74
C GLY A 147 8.51 -47.48 24.25
N LEU A 148 7.36 -47.70 24.89
CA LEU A 148 6.92 -48.98 25.44
C LEU A 148 5.58 -49.38 24.81
N ASP A 149 5.61 -50.27 23.81
CA ASP A 149 4.40 -50.90 23.23
C ASP A 149 3.60 -51.60 24.35
N GLY A 150 2.45 -51.04 24.72
CA GLY A 150 1.49 -51.61 25.68
C GLY A 150 0.15 -51.91 25.00
N GLU A 151 -0.32 -53.15 25.13
CA GLU A 151 -1.45 -53.75 24.39
C GLU A 151 -2.86 -53.50 24.99
N ASP A 152 -3.16 -52.31 25.54
CA ASP A 152 -4.51 -52.01 26.09
C ASP A 152 -5.23 -50.87 25.34
N GLU A 153 -6.14 -51.24 24.41
CA GLU A 153 -6.80 -50.33 23.44
C GLU A 153 -7.81 -49.33 24.06
N GLU A 154 -8.39 -49.59 25.24
CA GLU A 154 -9.39 -48.70 25.87
C GLU A 154 -8.76 -47.55 26.68
N ASP A 155 -7.63 -47.80 27.35
CA ASP A 155 -6.86 -46.77 28.07
C ASP A 155 -6.10 -45.84 27.09
N ASP A 156 -5.69 -46.37 25.93
CA ASP A 156 -5.00 -45.63 24.87
C ASP A 156 -5.86 -44.49 24.28
N ALA A 157 -7.16 -44.71 24.09
CA ALA A 157 -8.07 -43.68 23.56
C ALA A 157 -8.25 -42.48 24.51
N SER A 158 -8.32 -42.74 25.83
CA SER A 158 -8.45 -41.71 26.85
C SER A 158 -7.14 -40.94 27.04
N LEU A 159 -6.00 -41.64 27.02
CA LEU A 159 -4.67 -41.03 27.09
C LEU A 159 -4.36 -40.17 25.87
N ARG A 160 -4.73 -40.63 24.66
CA ARG A 160 -4.59 -39.86 23.41
C ARG A 160 -5.43 -38.59 23.45
N LYS A 161 -6.67 -38.65 23.94
CA LYS A 161 -7.53 -37.47 24.08
C LYS A 161 -6.93 -36.45 25.07
N ALA A 162 -6.43 -36.91 26.22
CA ALA A 162 -5.78 -36.04 27.19
C ALA A 162 -4.51 -35.37 26.62
N ARG A 163 -3.75 -36.10 25.79
CA ARG A 163 -2.60 -35.55 25.06
C ARG A 163 -3.01 -34.46 24.07
N GLU A 164 -4.02 -34.72 23.24
CA GLU A 164 -4.56 -33.75 22.28
C GLU A 164 -5.04 -32.49 22.99
N GLU A 165 -5.72 -32.61 24.14
CA GLU A 165 -6.14 -31.48 24.96
C GLU A 165 -4.95 -30.68 25.51
N ALA A 166 -3.90 -31.35 25.99
CA ALA A 166 -2.68 -30.70 26.46
C ALA A 166 -1.88 -30.02 25.34
N GLU A 167 -1.79 -30.63 24.15
CA GLU A 167 -1.19 -30.03 22.95
C GLU A 167 -1.97 -28.80 22.47
N ASN A 168 -3.30 -28.88 22.48
CA ASN A 168 -4.19 -27.75 22.18
C ASN A 168 -3.99 -26.61 23.18
N LEU A 169 -3.93 -26.91 24.48
CA LEU A 169 -3.69 -25.90 25.52
C LEU A 169 -2.32 -25.23 25.35
N ARG A 170 -1.27 -26.00 25.04
CA ARG A 170 0.04 -25.45 24.69
C ARG A 170 -0.06 -24.49 23.50
N GLY A 171 -0.73 -24.90 22.42
CA GLY A 171 -0.94 -24.07 21.23
C GLY A 171 -1.68 -22.77 21.54
N LEU A 172 -2.73 -22.82 22.36
CA LEU A 172 -3.49 -21.65 22.80
C LEU A 172 -2.64 -20.69 23.63
N ILE A 173 -1.86 -21.20 24.60
CA ILE A 173 -0.98 -20.38 25.44
C ILE A 173 0.08 -19.66 24.59
N PHE A 174 0.74 -20.35 23.67
CA PHE A 174 1.73 -19.74 22.78
C PHE A 174 1.08 -18.70 21.85
N SER A 175 -0.09 -18.99 21.28
CA SER A 175 -0.85 -18.05 20.46
C SER A 175 -1.23 -16.79 21.25
N HIS A 176 -1.73 -16.94 22.48
CA HIS A 176 -2.07 -15.81 23.34
C HIS A 176 -0.83 -15.00 23.75
N TRP A 177 0.28 -15.65 24.07
CA TRP A 177 1.54 -14.97 24.37
C TRP A 177 2.03 -14.16 23.17
N CYS A 178 2.01 -14.76 21.97
CA CYS A 178 2.40 -14.09 20.72
C CYS A 178 1.49 -12.90 20.40
N GLY A 179 0.16 -13.10 20.45
CA GLY A 179 -0.82 -12.05 20.20
C GLY A 179 -0.76 -10.92 21.24
N ALA A 180 -0.54 -11.25 22.52
CA ALA A 180 -0.34 -10.27 23.58
C ALA A 180 0.91 -9.41 23.34
N ARG A 181 2.02 -10.02 22.89
CA ARG A 181 3.25 -9.30 22.51
C ARG A 181 3.05 -8.42 21.29
N GLY A 182 2.47 -8.96 20.22
CA GLY A 182 2.19 -8.23 18.98
C GLY A 182 1.31 -7.02 19.25
N SER A 183 0.22 -7.22 19.98
CA SER A 183 -0.67 -6.14 20.38
C SER A 183 0.01 -5.08 21.28
N LEU A 184 1.01 -5.44 22.10
CA LEU A 184 1.77 -4.47 22.90
C LEU A 184 2.70 -3.61 22.02
N LEU A 185 3.36 -4.23 21.04
CA LEU A 185 4.20 -3.53 20.05
C LEU A 185 3.40 -2.56 19.20
N GLU A 186 2.25 -2.99 18.70
CA GLU A 186 1.38 -2.14 17.90
C GLU A 186 0.89 -0.94 18.72
N ALA A 187 0.55 -1.13 19.99
CA ALA A 187 0.18 -0.02 20.88
C ALA A 187 1.33 0.99 21.03
N GLU A 188 2.56 0.55 21.29
CA GLU A 188 3.71 1.45 21.45
C GLU A 188 4.14 2.11 20.13
N ALA A 189 4.05 1.39 19.01
CA ALA A 189 4.27 1.94 17.69
C ALA A 189 3.28 3.08 17.38
N LEU A 190 2.01 2.92 17.75
CA LEU A 190 1.00 3.98 17.62
C LEU A 190 1.30 5.18 18.53
N LEU A 191 1.71 4.94 19.79
CA LEU A 191 2.05 6.01 20.74
C LEU A 191 3.23 6.88 20.28
N THR A 192 4.14 6.32 19.47
CA THR A 192 5.25 7.06 18.87
C THR A 192 4.77 8.24 18.01
N TYR A 193 3.61 8.11 17.35
CA TYR A 193 3.02 9.19 16.55
C TYR A 193 2.21 10.21 17.39
N PHE A 194 1.76 9.81 18.59
CA PHE A 194 0.83 10.56 19.45
C PHE A 194 1.32 10.63 20.91
N PRO A 195 2.44 11.30 21.19
CA PRO A 195 3.12 11.23 22.49
C PRO A 195 2.29 11.77 23.67
N TRP A 196 1.32 12.66 23.44
CA TRP A 196 0.46 13.17 24.52
C TRP A 196 -0.51 12.11 25.07
N VAL A 197 -0.69 10.98 24.37
CA VAL A 197 -1.53 9.85 24.79
C VAL A 197 -0.77 8.90 25.71
N GLU A 198 0.57 8.98 25.75
CA GLU A 198 1.45 8.03 26.43
C GLU A 198 1.12 7.87 27.92
N GLU A 199 1.03 8.99 28.66
CA GLU A 199 0.75 8.96 30.11
C GLU A 199 -0.65 8.38 30.42
N TRP A 200 -1.62 8.54 29.52
CA TRP A 200 -2.94 7.92 29.67
C TRP A 200 -2.92 6.41 29.37
N ALA A 201 -2.15 5.97 28.38
CA ALA A 201 -2.06 4.56 28.00
C ALA A 201 -1.20 3.73 28.98
N LYS A 202 -0.23 4.37 29.65
CA LYS A 202 0.78 3.76 30.53
C LYS A 202 0.22 2.80 31.59
N PRO A 203 -0.89 3.08 32.32
CA PRO A 203 -1.45 2.12 33.26
C PRO A 203 -1.93 0.83 32.59
N SER A 204 -2.59 0.94 31.44
CA SER A 204 -3.08 -0.21 30.66
C SER A 204 -1.93 -1.03 30.08
N LEU A 205 -0.89 -0.36 29.55
CA LEU A 205 0.32 -1.02 29.07
C LEU A 205 1.03 -1.79 30.18
N ARG A 206 1.09 -1.25 31.40
CA ARG A 206 1.68 -1.94 32.58
C ARG A 206 0.90 -3.19 32.95
N ILE A 207 -0.44 -3.15 32.92
CA ILE A 207 -1.28 -4.32 33.18
C ILE A 207 -1.01 -5.40 32.13
N LYS A 208 -1.00 -5.00 30.86
CA LYS A 208 -0.73 -5.88 29.73
C LYS A 208 0.66 -6.52 29.76
N ALA A 209 1.69 -5.74 30.09
CA ALA A 209 3.06 -6.24 30.24
C ALA A 209 3.16 -7.27 31.37
N ARG A 210 2.44 -7.08 32.49
CA ARG A 210 2.35 -8.07 33.56
C ARG A 210 1.65 -9.35 33.10
N TYR A 211 0.54 -9.23 32.37
CA TYR A 211 -0.17 -10.40 31.86
C TYR A 211 0.65 -11.16 30.81
N LEU A 212 1.34 -10.45 29.92
CA LEU A 212 2.29 -11.04 28.97
C LEU A 212 3.38 -11.84 29.67
N GLU A 213 3.88 -11.35 30.81
CA GLU A 213 4.87 -12.06 31.63
C GLU A 213 4.28 -13.32 32.28
N THR A 214 3.02 -13.28 32.72
CA THR A 214 2.29 -14.48 33.17
C THR A 214 2.16 -15.51 32.05
N LEU A 215 1.77 -15.09 30.85
CA LEU A 215 1.66 -15.96 29.68
C LEU A 215 3.03 -16.54 29.28
N ARG A 216 4.11 -15.75 29.33
CA ARG A 216 5.48 -16.25 29.11
C ARG A 216 5.82 -17.35 30.12
N ALA A 217 5.57 -17.10 31.41
CA ALA A 217 5.85 -18.06 32.46
C ALA A 217 5.06 -19.36 32.29
N GLN A 218 3.81 -19.30 31.85
CA GLN A 218 3.00 -20.46 31.50
C GLN A 218 3.54 -21.18 30.27
N ALA A 219 3.86 -20.46 29.19
CA ALA A 219 4.44 -21.03 27.96
C ALA A 219 5.76 -21.76 28.23
N ALA A 220 6.63 -21.17 29.06
CA ALA A 220 7.90 -21.75 29.47
C ALA A 220 7.75 -23.10 30.20
N ARG A 221 6.57 -23.43 30.75
CA ARG A 221 6.33 -24.75 31.37
C ARG A 221 6.31 -25.87 30.35
N PHE A 222 5.88 -25.59 29.11
CA PHE A 222 5.80 -26.58 28.03
C PHE A 222 7.13 -26.81 27.32
N VAL A 223 8.14 -26.01 27.63
CA VAL A 223 9.45 -26.05 27.01
C VAL A 223 10.43 -26.73 27.97
N ASP A 224 11.19 -27.68 27.46
CA ASP A 224 12.29 -28.28 28.19
C ASP A 224 13.59 -27.52 27.87
N ARG A 225 14.25 -27.02 28.92
CA ARG A 225 15.47 -26.24 28.77
C ARG A 225 16.61 -27.10 28.25
N GLU A 226 16.68 -28.35 28.67
CA GLU A 226 17.73 -29.27 28.26
C GLU A 226 17.58 -29.59 26.77
N GLU A 227 16.35 -29.86 26.31
CA GLU A 227 16.06 -30.15 24.90
C GLU A 227 16.36 -28.95 23.98
N LEU A 228 16.18 -27.71 24.43
CA LEU A 228 16.61 -26.54 23.66
C LEU A 228 18.13 -26.49 23.44
N VAL A 229 18.92 -26.91 24.43
CA VAL A 229 20.39 -27.01 24.31
C VAL A 229 20.77 -28.19 23.42
N VAL A 230 20.09 -29.33 23.53
CA VAL A 230 20.27 -30.48 22.64
C VAL A 230 19.97 -30.12 21.18
N ALA A 231 18.90 -29.36 20.94
CA ALA A 231 18.56 -28.86 19.60
C ALA A 231 19.60 -27.88 19.04
N ALA A 232 20.22 -27.05 19.89
CA ALA A 232 21.36 -26.22 19.49
C ALA A 232 22.59 -27.08 19.13
N ALA A 233 22.90 -28.09 19.95
CA ALA A 233 23.98 -29.03 19.70
C ALA A 233 23.76 -29.83 18.40
N ALA A 234 22.54 -30.30 18.13
CA ALA A 234 22.19 -31.03 16.91
C ALA A 234 22.48 -30.21 15.64
N MET A 235 22.23 -28.90 15.66
CA MET A 235 22.56 -28.01 14.55
C MET A 235 24.08 -27.85 14.35
N ALA A 236 24.87 -27.91 15.43
CA ALA A 236 26.33 -27.82 15.39
C ALA A 236 27.03 -29.14 15.02
N LEU A 237 26.32 -30.28 15.06
CA LEU A 237 26.92 -31.58 14.76
C LEU A 237 27.43 -31.65 13.31
N PRO A 238 28.68 -32.09 13.09
CA PRO A 238 29.14 -32.43 11.76
C PRO A 238 28.39 -33.67 11.23
N MET A 239 28.31 -33.79 9.90
CA MET A 239 27.71 -34.98 9.29
C MET A 239 28.51 -36.23 9.67
N PRO A 240 27.88 -37.26 10.27
CA PRO A 240 28.57 -38.48 10.68
C PRO A 240 28.90 -39.36 9.48
N GLU A 241 29.77 -40.34 9.68
CA GLU A 241 30.01 -41.39 8.70
C GLU A 241 28.74 -42.23 8.51
N LEU A 242 28.20 -42.26 7.29
CA LEU A 242 26.93 -42.91 6.98
C LEU A 242 27.17 -44.38 6.59
N PRO A 243 26.44 -45.35 7.20
CA PRO A 243 26.65 -46.78 6.96
C PRO A 243 26.05 -47.24 5.61
N CYS A 244 26.66 -46.81 4.51
CA CYS A 244 26.16 -47.05 3.16
C CYS A 244 26.24 -48.53 2.74
N ALA A 245 27.03 -49.34 3.45
CA ALA A 245 27.21 -50.77 3.22
C ALA A 245 26.31 -51.65 4.09
N ASP A 246 25.44 -51.07 4.94
CA ASP A 246 24.57 -51.84 5.81
C ASP A 246 23.52 -52.63 4.99
N PRO A 247 23.44 -53.96 5.15
CA PRO A 247 22.49 -54.80 4.43
C PRO A 247 21.03 -54.42 4.68
N ALA A 248 20.69 -53.76 5.79
CA ALA A 248 19.34 -53.29 6.09
C ALA A 248 18.83 -52.27 5.05
N PHE A 249 19.72 -51.49 4.42
CA PHE A 249 19.35 -50.49 3.40
C PHE A 249 19.37 -51.01 1.97
N ALA A 250 19.70 -52.30 1.74
CA ALA A 250 19.78 -52.88 0.40
C ALA A 250 18.47 -52.74 -0.42
N VAL A 251 17.32 -52.65 0.26
CA VAL A 251 15.99 -52.44 -0.35
C VAL A 251 15.86 -51.12 -1.14
N LEU A 252 16.71 -50.13 -0.86
CA LEU A 252 16.72 -48.83 -1.54
C LEU A 252 17.44 -48.85 -2.90
N GLY A 253 18.25 -49.89 -3.15
CA GLY A 253 19.15 -50.00 -4.30
C GLY A 253 20.51 -49.31 -4.06
N GLY A 254 21.60 -49.97 -4.43
CA GLY A 254 22.97 -49.60 -4.03
C GLY A 254 23.41 -48.17 -4.41
N SER A 255 22.93 -47.63 -5.54
CA SER A 255 23.27 -46.26 -5.96
C SER A 255 22.49 -45.16 -5.22
N ARG A 256 21.44 -45.51 -4.47
CA ARG A 256 20.53 -44.56 -3.80
C ARG A 256 20.69 -44.50 -2.28
N VAL A 257 21.34 -45.49 -1.66
CA VAL A 257 21.52 -45.57 -0.20
C VAL A 257 22.21 -44.32 0.35
N SER A 258 23.36 -43.94 -0.22
CA SER A 258 24.12 -42.76 0.22
C SER A 258 23.28 -41.47 0.18
N SER A 259 22.63 -41.19 -0.95
CA SER A 259 21.76 -40.01 -1.11
C SER A 259 20.56 -40.02 -0.17
N ALA A 260 19.99 -41.20 0.13
CA ALA A 260 18.87 -41.35 1.05
C ALA A 260 19.28 -41.10 2.51
N LEU A 261 20.44 -41.63 2.92
CA LEU A 261 20.99 -41.41 4.27
C LEU A 261 21.43 -39.96 4.48
N VAL A 262 22.06 -39.32 3.49
CA VAL A 262 22.40 -37.88 3.55
C VAL A 262 21.14 -37.03 3.71
N ARG A 263 20.07 -37.37 2.98
CA ARG A 263 18.78 -36.68 3.09
C ARG A 263 18.16 -36.89 4.46
N LEU A 264 18.19 -38.12 4.98
CA LEU A 264 17.68 -38.46 6.30
C LEU A 264 18.42 -37.67 7.39
N TRP A 265 19.76 -37.65 7.36
CA TRP A 265 20.58 -36.85 8.27
C TRP A 265 20.22 -35.36 8.23
N ARG A 266 20.23 -34.74 7.03
CA ARG A 266 19.92 -33.31 6.89
C ARG A 266 18.50 -32.98 7.36
N ARG A 267 17.55 -33.87 7.10
CA ARG A 267 16.17 -33.70 7.54
C ARG A 267 16.05 -33.83 9.05
N TRP A 268 16.67 -34.85 9.63
CA TRP A 268 16.76 -35.00 11.09
C TRP A 268 17.40 -33.78 11.74
N GLN A 269 18.59 -33.35 11.28
CA GLN A 269 19.30 -32.19 11.82
C GLN A 269 18.44 -30.91 11.73
N SER A 270 17.81 -30.67 10.58
CA SER A 270 16.94 -29.50 10.40
C SER A 270 15.69 -29.55 11.28
N THR A 271 15.07 -30.72 11.45
CA THR A 271 13.89 -30.89 12.30
C THR A 271 14.24 -30.79 13.78
N ALA A 272 15.31 -31.48 14.21
CA ALA A 272 15.84 -31.42 15.58
C ALA A 272 16.28 -30.00 15.96
N ALA A 273 16.80 -29.23 15.01
CA ALA A 273 17.09 -27.83 15.24
C ALA A 273 15.81 -27.01 15.46
N ARG A 274 14.75 -27.20 14.67
CA ARG A 274 13.61 -26.26 14.65
C ARG A 274 12.55 -26.47 15.74
N ILE A 275 12.57 -27.61 16.42
CA ILE A 275 11.53 -28.02 17.38
C ILE A 275 12.15 -28.11 18.80
N TRP A 276 11.40 -27.75 19.84
CA TRP A 276 11.85 -27.86 21.24
C TRP A 276 11.44 -29.18 21.93
N GLU A 277 10.64 -30.01 21.25
CA GLU A 277 10.19 -31.31 21.74
C GLU A 277 11.32 -32.36 21.69
N GLY A 278 11.24 -33.33 22.60
CA GLY A 278 12.24 -34.38 22.72
C GLY A 278 12.23 -35.43 21.60
N PRO A 279 13.11 -36.44 21.70
CA PRO A 279 13.29 -37.55 20.75
C PRO A 279 12.02 -38.14 20.11
N GLY A 280 10.99 -38.42 20.91
CA GLY A 280 9.75 -39.07 20.47
C GLY A 280 9.01 -38.30 19.37
N ALA A 281 9.11 -36.97 19.35
CA ALA A 281 8.50 -36.13 18.32
C ALA A 281 9.09 -36.34 16.91
N ARG A 282 10.28 -36.97 16.82
CA ARG A 282 11.04 -37.18 15.57
C ARG A 282 11.05 -38.63 15.10
N ALA A 283 10.44 -39.55 15.84
CA ALA A 283 10.41 -40.98 15.51
C ALA A 283 9.81 -41.28 14.12
N TYR A 284 8.88 -40.42 13.65
CA TYR A 284 8.28 -40.53 12.32
C TYR A 284 9.29 -40.36 11.17
N LEU A 285 10.43 -39.70 11.40
CA LEU A 285 11.45 -39.49 10.36
C LEU A 285 12.04 -40.82 9.85
N SER A 286 12.00 -41.88 10.65
CA SER A 286 12.35 -43.24 10.20
C SER A 286 11.50 -43.73 9.02
N CYS A 287 10.27 -43.23 8.87
CA CYS A 287 9.38 -43.56 7.76
C CYS A 287 9.81 -42.91 6.43
N GLU A 288 10.59 -41.83 6.46
CA GLU A 288 11.06 -41.13 5.25
C GLU A 288 11.99 -42.01 4.41
N ILE A 289 12.83 -42.84 5.04
CA ILE A 289 13.77 -43.69 4.30
C ILE A 289 13.03 -44.72 3.43
N VAL A 290 11.84 -45.15 3.86
CA VAL A 290 11.00 -46.14 3.16
C VAL A 290 9.88 -45.51 2.34
N ARG A 291 9.88 -44.17 2.20
CA ARG A 291 8.87 -43.43 1.44
C ARG A 291 8.93 -43.81 -0.04
N GLY A 292 7.85 -44.41 -0.55
CA GLY A 292 7.75 -44.92 -1.93
C GLY A 292 8.05 -46.42 -2.09
N ILE A 293 8.45 -47.13 -1.02
CA ILE A 293 8.56 -48.59 -1.00
C ILE A 293 7.20 -49.18 -0.63
N ARG A 294 6.72 -50.23 -1.30
CA ARG A 294 5.44 -50.88 -0.97
C ARG A 294 5.51 -51.57 0.40
N SER A 295 4.42 -51.54 1.16
CA SER A 295 4.38 -52.16 2.51
C SER A 295 4.68 -53.66 2.49
N SER A 296 4.39 -54.34 1.38
CA SER A 296 4.64 -55.77 1.17
C SER A 296 6.06 -56.13 0.73
N GLN A 297 6.95 -55.17 0.51
CA GLN A 297 8.30 -55.44 0.01
C GLN A 297 9.23 -55.93 1.13
N LYS A 298 9.86 -57.09 0.92
CA LYS A 298 10.84 -57.68 1.85
C LYS A 298 11.99 -56.69 2.08
N GLY A 299 12.32 -56.43 3.35
CA GLY A 299 13.38 -55.51 3.76
C GLY A 299 12.90 -54.10 4.16
N ARG A 300 11.64 -53.72 3.90
CA ARG A 300 11.09 -52.41 4.32
C ARG A 300 11.13 -52.22 5.84
N GLY A 301 10.71 -53.22 6.61
CA GLY A 301 10.72 -53.15 8.08
C GLY A 301 12.14 -53.02 8.64
N ALA A 302 13.08 -53.80 8.09
CA ALA A 302 14.50 -53.74 8.48
C ALA A 302 15.11 -52.37 8.20
N ALA A 303 14.88 -51.78 7.02
CA ALA A 303 15.36 -50.45 6.68
C ALA A 303 14.80 -49.36 7.59
N ARG A 304 13.51 -49.45 7.97
CA ARG A 304 12.89 -48.50 8.91
C ARG A 304 13.47 -48.63 10.31
N ALA A 305 13.62 -49.85 10.81
CA ALA A 305 14.18 -50.12 12.14
C ALA A 305 15.64 -49.66 12.24
N GLU A 306 16.44 -49.87 11.18
CA GLU A 306 17.82 -49.39 11.14
C GLU A 306 17.89 -47.86 11.08
N ALA A 307 17.02 -47.22 10.28
CA ALA A 307 16.93 -45.76 10.26
C ALA A 307 16.50 -45.17 11.62
N ALA A 308 15.64 -45.86 12.37
CA ALA A 308 15.29 -45.47 13.74
C ALA A 308 16.50 -45.55 14.68
N ARG A 309 17.29 -46.64 14.62
CA ARG A 309 18.54 -46.76 15.41
C ARG A 309 19.58 -45.70 15.05
N LEU A 310 19.69 -45.32 13.78
CA LEU A 310 20.55 -44.20 13.37
C LEU A 310 20.09 -42.89 13.97
N ILE A 311 18.79 -42.58 13.88
CA ILE A 311 18.22 -41.36 14.48
C ILE A 311 18.49 -41.32 16.00
N GLU A 312 18.27 -42.43 16.70
CA GLU A 312 18.54 -42.54 18.15
C GLU A 312 20.02 -42.29 18.47
N SER A 313 20.94 -42.88 17.70
CA SER A 313 22.39 -42.66 17.87
C SER A 313 22.78 -41.18 17.67
N TRP A 314 22.13 -40.49 16.73
CA TRP A 314 22.37 -39.07 16.48
C TRP A 314 21.83 -38.19 17.60
N GLU A 315 20.71 -38.57 18.20
CA GLU A 315 20.15 -37.90 19.38
C GLU A 315 21.01 -38.09 20.62
N GLU A 316 21.58 -39.28 20.82
CA GLU A 316 22.58 -39.52 21.87
C GLU A 316 23.83 -38.66 21.68
N LEU A 317 24.34 -38.54 20.45
CA LEU A 317 25.47 -37.67 20.14
C LEU A 317 25.14 -36.20 20.43
N ALA A 318 23.96 -35.72 20.06
CA ALA A 318 23.53 -34.36 20.35
C ALA A 318 23.41 -34.12 21.88
N ARG A 319 22.87 -35.10 22.63
CA ARG A 319 22.76 -35.03 24.09
C ARG A 319 24.12 -35.04 24.77
N ALA A 320 25.04 -35.88 24.31
CA ALA A 320 26.41 -35.93 24.81
C ALA A 320 27.15 -34.61 24.55
N ALA A 321 26.92 -33.98 23.39
CA ALA A 321 27.48 -32.66 23.07
C ALA A 321 26.86 -31.53 23.93
N ALA A 322 25.61 -31.66 24.38
CA ALA A 322 24.95 -30.71 25.26
C ALA A 322 25.37 -30.82 26.75
N ALA A 323 25.67 -32.04 27.23
CA ALA A 323 25.89 -32.36 28.65
C ALA A 323 26.98 -31.53 29.40
N PRO A 324 28.11 -31.13 28.79
CA PRO A 324 29.13 -30.33 29.49
C PRO A 324 28.73 -28.87 29.70
N LEU A 325 27.78 -28.35 28.91
CA LEU A 325 27.62 -26.91 28.66
C LEU A 325 26.47 -26.25 29.44
N ASP A 326 25.62 -27.01 30.11
CA ASP A 326 24.63 -26.47 31.06
C ASP A 326 25.27 -25.91 32.35
N ARG A 327 26.57 -26.19 32.56
CA ARG A 327 27.38 -25.72 33.69
C ARG A 327 28.30 -24.54 33.37
N VAL A 328 28.27 -24.03 32.13
CA VAL A 328 29.14 -22.98 31.60
C VAL A 328 28.48 -21.59 31.82
N PRO A 329 29.25 -20.51 32.03
CA PRO A 329 28.71 -19.15 32.12
C PRO A 329 27.80 -18.80 30.94
N LYS A 330 26.66 -18.17 31.23
CA LYS A 330 25.71 -17.71 30.21
C LYS A 330 26.27 -16.52 29.46
N ARG A 331 25.99 -16.44 28.15
CA ARG A 331 26.24 -15.26 27.32
C ARG A 331 25.01 -14.39 27.24
N ARG A 332 25.23 -13.08 27.29
CA ARG A 332 24.17 -12.08 27.10
C ARG A 332 24.13 -11.65 25.64
N LEU A 333 22.94 -11.71 25.04
CA LEU A 333 22.67 -11.29 23.67
C LEU A 333 21.56 -10.25 23.62
N THR A 334 21.62 -9.39 22.61
CA THR A 334 20.55 -8.47 22.25
C THR A 334 19.88 -8.98 20.97
N GLY A 335 18.61 -9.39 21.09
CA GLY A 335 17.78 -9.80 19.96
C GLY A 335 16.91 -8.65 19.48
N HIS A 336 16.90 -8.42 18.17
CA HIS A 336 16.00 -7.46 17.52
C HIS A 336 14.88 -8.24 16.86
N VAL A 337 13.65 -8.04 17.31
CA VAL A 337 12.53 -8.74 16.70
C VAL A 337 12.04 -7.89 15.51
N PRO A 338 12.12 -8.39 14.26
CA PRO A 338 11.89 -7.58 13.07
C PRO A 338 10.42 -7.18 12.92
N HIS A 339 10.15 -5.86 12.89
CA HIS A 339 8.79 -5.34 12.71
C HIS A 339 8.26 -5.70 11.32
N ALA A 340 7.06 -6.28 11.24
CA ALA A 340 6.42 -6.60 9.97
C ALA A 340 6.27 -5.30 9.17
N SER A 341 6.99 -5.21 8.05
CA SER A 341 6.85 -4.06 7.16
C SER A 341 5.43 -4.06 6.60
N ALA A 342 4.76 -2.90 6.68
CA ALA A 342 3.34 -2.66 6.39
C ALA A 342 2.89 -2.87 4.91
N GLY A 343 3.47 -3.83 4.19
CA GLY A 343 3.26 -4.05 2.76
C GLY A 343 2.38 -5.26 2.39
N THR A 344 1.91 -6.06 3.34
CA THR A 344 1.18 -7.30 3.02
C THR A 344 -0.35 -7.10 3.11
N PRO A 345 -1.14 -7.46 2.08
CA PRO A 345 -2.58 -7.23 2.05
C PRO A 345 -3.34 -7.98 3.17
N ARG A 346 -4.39 -7.31 3.66
CA ARG A 346 -5.26 -7.57 4.85
C ARG A 346 -5.95 -8.94 4.98
N HIS A 347 -5.46 -10.04 4.41
CA HIS A 347 -6.15 -11.34 4.46
C HIS A 347 -5.43 -12.47 5.18
N VAL A 348 -4.26 -12.24 5.75
CA VAL A 348 -3.70 -13.12 6.78
C VAL A 348 -3.05 -12.22 7.82
N VAL A 349 -3.64 -12.13 9.01
CA VAL A 349 -2.92 -11.64 10.20
C VAL A 349 -1.83 -12.67 10.41
N THR A 350 -0.66 -12.43 9.82
CA THR A 350 0.56 -13.15 10.16
C THR A 350 1.16 -12.30 11.25
N ASP A 351 0.99 -12.76 12.50
CA ASP A 351 1.54 -12.10 13.66
C ASP A 351 3.06 -12.06 13.54
N PHE A 352 3.67 -11.01 14.09
CA PHE A 352 5.11 -10.71 14.14
C PHE A 352 6.00 -11.88 14.63
N LEU A 353 5.43 -12.84 15.35
CA LEU A 353 6.11 -14.04 15.86
C LEU A 353 5.78 -15.32 15.07
N ASP A 354 4.79 -15.29 14.16
CA ASP A 354 4.40 -16.43 13.32
C ASP A 354 5.49 -16.80 12.30
N GLY A 355 6.46 -15.91 12.08
CA GLY A 355 7.64 -16.15 11.25
C GLY A 355 8.82 -16.81 11.96
N LEU A 356 8.80 -16.93 13.29
CA LEU A 356 9.85 -17.59 14.07
C LEU A 356 9.59 -19.10 14.15
N ASP A 357 10.66 -19.90 14.13
CA ASP A 357 10.53 -21.32 14.40
C ASP A 357 10.23 -21.59 15.88
N GLU A 358 9.66 -22.77 16.15
CA GLU A 358 9.29 -23.19 17.52
C GLU A 358 10.50 -23.07 18.44
N TRP A 359 11.66 -23.63 18.07
CA TRP A 359 12.88 -23.53 18.89
C TRP A 359 13.20 -22.10 19.34
N THR A 360 13.12 -21.12 18.43
CA THR A 360 13.36 -19.71 18.73
C THR A 360 12.34 -19.15 19.71
N LEU A 361 11.05 -19.46 19.54
CA LEU A 361 10.01 -19.10 20.51
C LEU A 361 10.27 -19.75 21.87
N GLY A 362 10.73 -21.01 21.90
CA GLY A 362 11.14 -21.73 23.10
C GLY A 362 12.28 -21.04 23.84
N VAL A 363 13.30 -20.57 23.11
CA VAL A 363 14.41 -19.79 23.65
C VAL A 363 13.91 -18.48 24.26
N LEU A 364 13.02 -17.75 23.56
CA LEU A 364 12.48 -16.49 24.03
C LEU A 364 11.65 -16.65 25.32
N VAL A 365 10.77 -17.66 25.41
CA VAL A 365 10.00 -17.90 26.64
C VAL A 365 10.88 -18.36 27.80
N THR A 366 12.02 -19.00 27.52
CA THR A 366 12.89 -19.60 28.55
C THR A 366 13.93 -18.63 29.10
N TRP A 367 14.61 -17.87 28.24
CA TRP A 367 15.84 -17.13 28.58
C TRP A 367 15.78 -15.62 28.33
N ALA A 368 14.60 -15.06 28.01
CA ALA A 368 14.43 -13.60 28.04
C ALA A 368 14.56 -13.04 29.46
N VAL A 369 15.44 -12.06 29.63
CA VAL A 369 15.75 -11.38 30.89
C VAL A 369 15.42 -9.90 30.75
N GLN A 370 14.72 -9.33 31.74
CA GLN A 370 14.27 -7.92 31.74
C GLN A 370 13.69 -7.48 30.38
N PRO A 371 12.73 -8.22 29.81
CA PRO A 371 12.21 -7.89 28.51
C PRO A 371 11.47 -6.55 28.58
N GLU A 372 12.03 -5.52 27.96
CA GLU A 372 11.27 -4.35 27.55
C GLU A 372 10.37 -4.78 26.38
N TRP A 373 9.24 -5.39 26.73
CA TRP A 373 8.25 -5.95 25.82
C TRP A 373 7.56 -4.92 24.91
N GLY A 374 8.21 -3.83 24.55
CA GLY A 374 7.62 -2.82 23.69
C GLY A 374 8.60 -2.06 22.80
N SER A 375 9.88 -2.07 23.17
CA SER A 375 10.95 -1.50 22.35
C SER A 375 11.32 -2.34 21.11
N GLY A 376 10.76 -3.54 20.96
CA GLY A 376 11.14 -4.53 19.94
C GLY A 376 12.53 -5.15 20.15
N VAL A 377 13.22 -4.78 21.24
CA VAL A 377 14.54 -5.27 21.63
C VAL A 377 14.40 -6.17 22.86
N LEU A 378 15.03 -7.34 22.83
CA LEU A 378 15.00 -8.30 23.93
C LEU A 378 16.43 -8.62 24.37
N THR A 379 16.63 -8.69 25.68
CA THR A 379 17.88 -9.19 26.26
C THR A 379 17.72 -10.67 26.59
N LEU A 380 18.64 -11.49 26.09
CA LEU A 380 18.66 -12.94 26.30
C LEU A 380 19.88 -13.33 27.11
N GLU A 381 19.73 -14.17 28.12
CA GLU A 381 20.84 -14.79 28.84
C GLU A 381 20.82 -16.30 28.62
N VAL A 382 21.59 -16.75 27.64
CA VAL A 382 21.52 -18.11 27.09
C VAL A 382 22.85 -18.85 27.26
N PRO A 383 22.84 -20.20 27.29
CA PRO A 383 24.07 -21.01 27.20
C PRO A 383 24.84 -20.76 25.89
N ASP A 384 26.14 -21.03 25.87
CA ASP A 384 27.03 -20.76 24.74
C ASP A 384 26.56 -21.38 23.41
N LEU A 385 26.14 -22.64 23.41
CA LEU A 385 25.63 -23.32 22.21
C LEU A 385 24.38 -22.64 21.64
N VAL A 386 23.48 -22.18 22.52
CA VAL A 386 22.28 -21.44 22.12
C VAL A 386 22.69 -20.08 21.57
N ALA A 387 23.69 -19.42 22.17
CA ALA A 387 24.21 -18.14 21.71
C ALA A 387 24.85 -18.24 20.31
N GLU A 388 25.70 -19.24 20.08
CA GLU A 388 26.35 -19.50 18.79
C GLU A 388 25.30 -19.72 17.69
N ARG A 389 24.25 -20.48 18.00
CA ARG A 389 23.16 -20.70 17.06
C ARG A 389 22.38 -19.43 16.74
N LEU A 390 22.04 -18.62 17.75
CA LEU A 390 21.32 -17.35 17.56
C LEU A 390 22.13 -16.32 16.75
N LEU A 391 23.46 -16.33 16.90
CA LEU A 391 24.38 -15.48 16.12
C LEU A 391 24.67 -16.03 14.72
N GLY A 392 24.30 -17.28 14.45
CA GLY A 392 24.52 -17.94 13.17
C GLY A 392 23.57 -17.45 12.07
N PRO A 393 23.93 -17.64 10.78
CA PRO A 393 23.13 -17.17 9.64
C PRO A 393 21.79 -17.91 9.47
N ALA A 394 21.58 -19.01 10.20
CA ALA A 394 20.35 -19.80 10.18
C ALA A 394 19.31 -19.33 11.20
N SER A 395 19.61 -18.33 12.04
CA SER A 395 18.67 -17.80 13.03
C SER A 395 17.60 -16.93 12.35
N GLY A 396 16.33 -17.19 12.67
CA GLY A 396 15.21 -16.30 12.30
C GLY A 396 15.16 -15.01 13.12
N LEU A 397 15.95 -14.92 14.20
CA LEU A 397 16.02 -13.75 15.08
C LEU A 397 17.38 -13.05 14.93
N PRO A 398 17.44 -11.83 14.39
CA PRO A 398 18.65 -11.01 14.35
C PRO A 398 19.20 -10.75 15.76
N CYS A 399 20.37 -11.31 16.08
CA CYS A 399 21.01 -11.17 17.39
C CYS A 399 22.40 -10.55 17.29
N SER A 400 22.81 -9.83 18.34
CA SER A 400 24.16 -9.30 18.53
C SER A 400 24.67 -9.58 19.95
N PRO A 401 25.99 -9.71 20.17
CA PRO A 401 26.57 -9.80 21.51
C PRO A 401 26.31 -8.50 22.29
N ALA A 402 25.92 -8.60 23.57
CA ALA A 402 25.75 -7.43 24.44
C ALA A 402 27.02 -7.18 25.27
N ASP A 403 27.54 -5.94 25.27
CA ASP A 403 28.67 -5.56 26.12
C ASP A 403 28.23 -5.37 27.60
N TRP A 404 29.09 -5.79 28.54
CA TRP A 404 28.83 -5.79 29.99
C TRP A 404 28.75 -4.39 30.63
N THR A 405 29.00 -3.33 29.88
CA THR A 405 28.82 -1.97 30.40
C THR A 405 27.34 -1.73 30.59
N ALA A 406 26.94 -1.60 31.87
CA ALA A 406 25.66 -1.07 32.30
C ALA A 406 25.53 0.42 31.94
N ASP A 407 25.65 0.71 30.66
CA ASP A 407 24.85 1.71 30.02
C ASP A 407 24.04 0.89 29.02
N SER A 408 22.72 0.85 29.20
CA SER A 408 21.85 0.72 28.03
C SER A 408 22.49 1.55 26.92
N PRO A 409 22.49 1.14 25.64
CA PRO A 409 22.52 2.16 24.63
C PRO A 409 21.28 3.00 24.91
N LYS A 410 21.42 4.06 25.73
CA LYS A 410 20.67 5.29 25.59
C LYS A 410 20.89 5.55 24.14
N HIS A 411 19.90 5.17 23.34
CA HIS A 411 19.86 5.27 21.90
C HIS A 411 20.84 6.35 21.52
N GLU A 412 22.09 5.98 21.17
CA GLU A 412 23.11 6.97 20.88
C GLU A 412 22.46 7.78 19.80
N GLY A 413 22.26 9.06 20.11
CA GLY A 413 21.16 9.82 19.58
C GLY A 413 21.04 9.53 18.09
N ARG A 414 19.85 9.09 17.66
CA ARG A 414 19.30 9.64 16.43
C ARG A 414 19.23 11.15 16.67
N THR A 415 20.38 11.80 16.61
CA THR A 415 20.53 13.23 16.44
C THR A 415 19.83 13.52 15.13
N GLY A 416 18.61 14.05 15.26
CA GLY A 416 17.79 14.51 14.15
C GLY A 416 16.81 13.47 13.60
N SER A 417 15.81 13.08 14.39
CA SER A 417 14.40 13.26 14.00
C SER A 417 13.54 12.67 15.11
N GLU A 418 12.92 13.52 15.94
CA GLU A 418 11.73 13.06 16.68
C GLU A 418 10.77 12.50 15.60
N PRO A 419 10.28 11.25 15.72
CA PRO A 419 9.34 10.70 14.76
C PRO A 419 8.23 11.72 14.57
N GLY A 420 8.03 12.11 13.31
CA GLY A 420 7.26 13.30 12.91
C GLY A 420 5.92 13.37 13.63
N ARG A 421 5.89 14.12 14.74
CA ARG A 421 4.76 14.18 15.64
C ARG A 421 3.56 14.69 14.86
N LEU A 422 2.51 13.89 14.79
CA LEU A 422 1.28 14.29 14.11
C LEU A 422 0.60 15.38 14.92
N ARG A 423 0.47 16.56 14.32
CA ARG A 423 -0.20 17.72 14.91
C ARG A 423 -1.15 18.31 13.87
N PRO A 424 -2.18 19.07 14.31
CA PRO A 424 -2.98 19.87 13.40
C PRO A 424 -2.09 20.74 12.51
N GLY A 425 -2.39 20.78 11.23
CA GLY A 425 -1.73 21.62 10.23
C GLY A 425 -0.50 21.00 9.59
N VAL A 426 -0.06 19.81 10.03
CA VAL A 426 0.92 19.02 9.26
C VAL A 426 0.32 18.56 7.92
N PHE A 427 -0.98 18.30 7.89
CA PHE A 427 -1.73 17.88 6.70
C PHE A 427 -2.90 18.86 6.43
N ASP A 428 -3.85 18.49 5.58
CA ASP A 428 -5.03 19.30 5.22
C ASP A 428 -6.10 19.35 6.33
N ASP A 429 -5.72 19.43 7.61
CA ASP A 429 -6.65 19.60 8.73
C ASP A 429 -6.82 21.05 9.21
N THR A 430 -5.95 21.98 8.79
CA THR A 430 -6.08 23.42 9.10
C THR A 430 -6.15 24.29 7.84
N PRO A 431 -6.61 25.56 7.94
CA PRO A 431 -6.50 26.53 6.86
C PRO A 431 -5.08 26.57 6.29
N VAL A 432 -4.93 26.82 4.99
CA VAL A 432 -3.63 26.75 4.30
C VAL A 432 -2.56 27.62 4.96
N PHE A 433 -2.94 28.79 5.48
CA PHE A 433 -2.02 29.71 6.16
C PHE A 433 -1.50 29.21 7.52
N ASP A 434 -2.20 28.24 8.14
CA ASP A 434 -1.81 27.63 9.42
C ASP A 434 -1.01 26.32 9.23
N ARG A 435 -0.58 26.01 8.00
CA ARG A 435 0.06 24.72 7.72
C ARG A 435 1.55 24.72 7.98
N CYS A 436 2.01 23.60 8.51
CA CYS A 436 3.39 23.34 8.84
C CYS A 436 4.09 22.56 7.71
N PRO A 437 5.38 22.84 7.44
CA PRO A 437 6.14 22.06 6.48
C PRO A 437 6.18 20.57 6.83
N VAL A 438 6.02 19.72 5.82
CA VAL A 438 6.07 18.26 6.03
C VAL A 438 7.52 17.76 6.07
N THR A 439 7.75 16.70 6.84
CA THR A 439 9.05 16.02 6.95
C THR A 439 8.95 14.63 6.35
N LEU A 440 10.09 13.96 6.15
CA LEU A 440 10.12 12.58 5.68
C LEU A 440 9.35 11.64 6.62
N ASP A 441 9.42 11.88 7.93
CA ASP A 441 8.72 11.06 8.91
C ASP A 441 7.20 11.29 8.88
N HIS A 442 6.74 12.50 8.54
CA HIS A 442 5.30 12.74 8.28
C HIS A 442 4.80 11.93 7.09
N ILE A 443 5.58 11.86 6.00
CA ILE A 443 5.17 11.08 4.81
C ILE A 443 5.19 9.57 5.10
N ARG A 444 6.15 9.09 5.89
CA ARG A 444 6.15 7.70 6.38
C ARG A 444 4.94 7.42 7.26
N ALA A 445 4.60 8.32 8.19
CA ALA A 445 3.41 8.21 9.02
C ALA A 445 2.13 8.13 8.17
N LEU A 446 2.02 8.94 7.12
CA LEU A 446 0.90 8.89 6.19
C LEU A 446 0.76 7.51 5.52
N ARG A 447 1.87 6.89 5.08
CA ARG A 447 1.82 5.53 4.51
C ARG A 447 1.41 4.47 5.53
N THR A 448 1.95 4.56 6.74
CA THR A 448 1.70 3.57 7.79
C THR A 448 0.26 3.65 8.30
N LEU A 449 -0.23 4.86 8.60
CA LEU A 449 -1.53 5.07 9.25
C LEU A 449 -2.67 5.26 8.25
N ALA A 450 -2.37 5.66 7.01
CA ALA A 450 -3.34 5.82 5.92
C ALA A 450 -2.85 5.12 4.64
N PRO A 451 -2.83 3.77 4.59
CA PRO A 451 -2.38 3.03 3.41
C PRO A 451 -3.27 3.24 2.16
N THR A 452 -4.46 3.82 2.33
CA THR A 452 -5.35 4.26 1.25
C THR A 452 -5.18 5.75 0.90
N ALA A 453 -4.09 6.39 1.34
CA ALA A 453 -3.81 7.78 1.01
C ALA A 453 -3.73 7.98 -0.52
N ASP A 454 -4.10 9.16 -0.97
CA ASP A 454 -4.19 9.45 -2.40
C ASP A 454 -2.81 9.33 -3.08
N PRO A 455 -2.76 8.83 -4.33
CA PRO A 455 -1.50 8.68 -5.04
C PRO A 455 -0.88 10.02 -5.45
N LEU A 456 -1.69 11.09 -5.55
CA LEU A 456 -1.27 12.44 -5.92
C LEU A 456 -1.71 13.46 -4.87
N HIS A 457 -0.82 14.40 -4.60
CA HIS A 457 -1.07 15.52 -3.70
C HIS A 457 -0.74 16.85 -4.38
N LEU A 458 -1.62 17.84 -4.21
CA LEU A 458 -1.29 19.24 -4.41
C LEU A 458 -0.46 19.71 -3.24
N VAL A 459 0.69 20.33 -3.53
CA VAL A 459 1.63 20.82 -2.53
C VAL A 459 2.02 22.26 -2.83
N PHE A 460 2.45 22.99 -1.81
CA PHE A 460 3.10 24.27 -1.99
C PHE A 460 4.57 24.15 -1.59
N SER A 461 5.43 24.21 -2.59
CA SER A 461 6.88 24.16 -2.49
C SER A 461 7.44 25.55 -2.25
N ALA A 462 8.33 25.72 -1.27
CA ALA A 462 8.93 27.03 -0.98
C ALA A 462 9.71 27.59 -2.19
N SER A 463 10.28 26.72 -3.02
CA SER A 463 11.08 27.11 -4.20
C SER A 463 10.28 27.14 -5.50
N GLY A 464 9.13 26.47 -5.57
CA GLY A 464 8.42 26.21 -6.83
C GLY A 464 6.95 26.63 -6.84
N GLY A 465 6.41 27.12 -5.73
CA GLY A 465 5.00 27.47 -5.61
C GLY A 465 4.10 26.23 -5.58
N ALA A 466 2.91 26.33 -6.17
CA ALA A 466 1.95 25.22 -6.21
C ALA A 466 2.37 24.15 -7.23
N GLU A 467 2.51 22.91 -6.78
CA GLU A 467 2.92 21.76 -7.59
C GLU A 467 2.04 20.55 -7.30
N VAL A 468 1.89 19.63 -8.25
CA VAL A 468 1.21 18.34 -8.05
C VAL A 468 2.24 17.23 -8.10
N LEU A 469 2.42 16.52 -6.99
CA LEU A 469 3.48 15.53 -6.84
C LEU A 469 2.96 14.19 -6.32
N PRO A 470 3.47 13.06 -6.84
CA PRO A 470 3.30 11.76 -6.20
C PRO A 470 4.01 11.70 -4.84
N LEU A 471 3.48 10.88 -3.94
CA LEU A 471 4.06 10.73 -2.59
C LEU A 471 5.51 10.23 -2.63
N SER A 472 5.85 9.33 -3.56
CA SER A 472 7.21 8.84 -3.77
C SER A 472 8.18 9.93 -4.24
N THR A 473 7.71 10.88 -5.05
CA THR A 473 8.52 12.03 -5.47
C THR A 473 8.74 12.98 -4.30
N LEU A 474 7.73 13.19 -3.45
CA LEU A 474 7.88 13.97 -2.23
C LEU A 474 8.93 13.37 -1.29
N GLU A 475 8.90 12.06 -1.04
CA GLU A 475 9.91 11.38 -0.20
C GLU A 475 11.33 11.61 -0.73
N ARG A 476 11.54 11.39 -2.04
CA ARG A 476 12.83 11.58 -2.69
C ARG A 476 13.30 13.04 -2.68
N ARG A 477 12.38 14.00 -2.67
CA ARG A 477 12.70 15.43 -2.57
C ARG A 477 12.98 15.81 -1.12
N LEU A 478 12.24 15.28 -0.15
CA LEU A 478 12.45 15.49 1.29
C LEU A 478 13.81 14.95 1.74
N THR A 479 14.26 13.81 1.22
CA THR A 479 15.63 13.31 1.48
C THR A 479 16.72 14.24 0.94
N LYS A 480 16.39 15.13 -0.01
CA LYS A 480 17.27 16.15 -0.56
C LYS A 480 17.05 17.55 0.04
N GLY A 481 16.28 17.65 1.13
CA GLY A 481 16.04 18.92 1.83
C GLY A 481 14.91 19.78 1.24
N TRP A 482 13.97 19.19 0.50
CA TRP A 482 12.78 19.92 0.05
C TRP A 482 11.95 20.44 1.22
N LEU A 483 11.41 21.65 1.06
CA LEU A 483 10.59 22.33 2.05
C LEU A 483 9.28 22.76 1.41
N GLY A 484 8.16 22.35 2.01
CA GLY A 484 6.83 22.73 1.55
C GLY A 484 5.72 22.11 2.38
N VAL A 485 4.48 22.49 2.07
CA VAL A 485 3.28 22.04 2.77
C VAL A 485 2.39 21.21 1.84
N LEU A 486 1.68 20.23 2.40
CA LEU A 486 0.63 19.49 1.68
C LEU A 486 -0.65 20.34 1.66
N ILE A 487 -1.20 20.59 0.47
CA ILE A 487 -2.45 21.36 0.30
C ILE A 487 -3.67 20.43 0.26
N ALA A 488 -3.66 19.41 -0.59
CA ALA A 488 -4.83 18.54 -0.75
C ALA A 488 -4.43 17.22 -1.43
N GLY A 489 -5.03 16.12 -0.99
CA GLY A 489 -5.10 14.89 -1.77
C GLY A 489 -6.19 14.97 -2.84
N ALA A 490 -6.26 13.95 -3.71
CA ALA A 490 -7.34 13.84 -4.69
C ALA A 490 -8.72 13.81 -4.01
N SER A 491 -8.85 13.02 -2.95
CA SER A 491 -10.08 12.83 -2.18
C SER A 491 -10.58 14.11 -1.50
N ASP A 492 -9.71 15.10 -1.30
CA ASP A 492 -10.06 16.41 -0.71
C ASP A 492 -10.71 17.37 -1.71
N LEU A 493 -10.60 17.09 -3.02
CA LEU A 493 -11.17 17.98 -4.03
C LEU A 493 -12.72 17.97 -3.99
N PRO A 494 -13.36 19.16 -3.89
CA PRO A 494 -14.82 19.27 -3.85
C PRO A 494 -15.45 18.82 -5.17
N ALA A 495 -16.68 18.31 -5.08
CA ALA A 495 -17.45 17.87 -6.24
C ALA A 495 -17.64 18.98 -7.29
N SER A 496 -17.63 20.25 -6.88
CA SER A 496 -17.71 21.40 -7.79
C SER A 496 -16.54 21.49 -8.77
N LEU A 497 -15.33 21.02 -8.39
CA LEU A 497 -14.15 21.04 -9.26
C LEU A 497 -14.14 19.89 -10.28
N ILE A 498 -14.92 18.83 -10.06
CA ILE A 498 -15.04 17.69 -10.97
C ILE A 498 -16.27 17.78 -11.88
N GLY A 499 -17.06 18.87 -11.77
CA GLY A 499 -18.28 19.16 -12.54
C GLY A 499 -19.47 18.26 -12.20
N PRO A 500 -20.68 18.58 -12.69
CA PRO A 500 -21.88 17.75 -12.45
C PRO A 500 -21.70 16.35 -13.02
N GLU A 501 -22.18 15.34 -12.30
CA GLU A 501 -22.29 13.98 -12.85
C GLU A 501 -23.35 14.00 -13.95
N GLU A 502 -22.94 13.73 -15.20
CA GLU A 502 -23.92 13.56 -16.26
C GLU A 502 -24.78 12.33 -15.96
N PRO A 503 -26.12 12.42 -16.14
CA PRO A 503 -27.01 11.29 -15.93
C PRO A 503 -26.60 10.14 -16.85
N GLU A 504 -26.82 8.90 -16.39
CA GLU A 504 -26.55 7.65 -17.10
C GLU A 504 -27.11 7.68 -18.53
N ARG A 505 -26.28 8.10 -19.50
CA ARG A 505 -26.59 7.97 -20.92
C ARG A 505 -26.21 6.57 -21.37
N ASN A 506 -27.11 5.91 -22.09
CA ASN A 506 -26.92 4.55 -22.62
C ASN A 506 -25.56 4.44 -23.34
N HIS A 507 -24.67 3.63 -22.76
CA HIS A 507 -23.30 3.42 -23.22
C HIS A 507 -23.24 2.93 -24.69
N ASP A 508 -24.26 2.19 -25.13
CA ASP A 508 -24.39 1.66 -26.49
C ASP A 508 -24.70 2.72 -27.56
N SER A 509 -25.34 3.84 -27.19
CA SER A 509 -25.65 4.92 -28.13
C SER A 509 -24.44 5.82 -28.38
N GLU A 510 -23.56 6.01 -27.40
CA GLU A 510 -22.36 6.85 -27.53
C GLU A 510 -21.18 6.14 -28.22
N VAL A 511 -21.01 4.82 -28.00
CA VAL A 511 -20.00 4.02 -28.73
C VAL A 511 -20.31 4.00 -30.23
N ARG A 512 -21.60 3.97 -30.62
CA ARG A 512 -22.02 4.12 -32.02
C ARG A 512 -21.89 5.56 -32.53
N ALA A 513 -22.12 6.58 -31.69
CA ALA A 513 -22.04 7.98 -32.12
C ALA A 513 -20.59 8.50 -32.31
N THR A 514 -19.60 7.92 -31.61
CA THR A 514 -18.17 8.29 -31.71
C THR A 514 -17.37 7.49 -32.73
N GLN A 515 -17.92 6.38 -33.25
CA GLN A 515 -17.30 5.59 -34.32
C GLN A 515 -17.73 5.99 -35.74
N LEU A 516 -18.56 7.04 -35.88
CA LEU A 516 -18.90 7.57 -37.20
C LEU A 516 -17.70 8.30 -37.80
N PRO A 517 -17.12 7.82 -38.91
CA PRO A 517 -16.07 8.54 -39.61
C PRO A 517 -16.68 9.84 -40.16
N GLY A 518 -16.14 11.00 -39.75
CA GLY A 518 -16.51 12.30 -40.35
C GLY A 518 -17.03 13.40 -39.41
N ARG A 519 -17.16 13.18 -38.09
CA ARG A 519 -17.46 14.29 -37.16
C ARG A 519 -16.29 15.29 -37.10
N GLY A 520 -16.58 16.58 -37.27
CA GLY A 520 -15.62 17.68 -37.04
C GLY A 520 -14.46 17.75 -38.02
N GLN A 521 -14.62 17.31 -39.28
CA GLN A 521 -13.67 17.68 -40.35
C GLN A 521 -13.96 19.07 -40.92
N ASP A 522 -15.23 19.49 -40.87
CA ASP A 522 -15.63 20.85 -41.22
C ASP A 522 -15.19 21.81 -40.11
N VAL A 523 -14.46 22.85 -40.52
CA VAL A 523 -13.94 23.90 -39.65
C VAL A 523 -15.06 24.78 -39.07
N HIS A 524 -16.23 24.80 -39.71
CA HIS A 524 -17.41 25.55 -39.26
C HIS A 524 -18.33 24.73 -38.33
N ASP A 525 -18.06 23.44 -38.13
CA ASP A 525 -18.76 22.63 -37.13
C ASP A 525 -18.44 23.13 -35.71
N PRO A 526 -19.44 23.46 -34.86
CA PRO A 526 -19.21 23.81 -33.46
C PRO A 526 -18.38 22.78 -32.69
N HIS A 527 -18.43 21.51 -33.12
CA HIS A 527 -17.70 20.40 -32.54
C HIS A 527 -16.29 20.19 -33.13
N PHE A 528 -15.84 21.05 -34.05
CA PHE A 528 -14.49 20.97 -34.63
C PHE A 528 -13.41 20.96 -33.54
N GLY A 529 -12.51 19.97 -33.59
CA GLY A 529 -11.41 19.84 -32.63
C GLY A 529 -11.81 19.49 -31.19
N GLU A 530 -13.09 19.22 -30.86
CA GLU A 530 -13.51 18.87 -29.49
C GLU A 530 -12.71 17.71 -28.90
N SER A 531 -12.32 16.76 -29.76
CA SER A 531 -11.58 15.57 -29.35
C SER A 531 -10.19 15.90 -28.76
N LEU A 532 -9.65 17.08 -29.04
CA LEU A 532 -8.38 17.58 -28.51
C LEU A 532 -8.52 18.22 -27.11
N GLY A 533 -9.73 18.61 -26.70
CA GLY A 533 -9.98 19.42 -25.52
C GLY A 533 -9.97 18.66 -24.18
N LEU A 534 -9.89 19.42 -23.09
CA LEU A 534 -10.06 18.91 -21.71
C LEU A 534 -11.45 18.32 -21.47
N ALA A 535 -12.50 18.85 -22.10
CA ALA A 535 -13.86 18.32 -21.98
C ALA A 535 -13.93 16.86 -22.45
N GLU A 536 -13.40 16.54 -23.65
CA GLU A 536 -13.36 15.16 -24.15
C GLU A 536 -12.54 14.25 -23.23
N GLY A 537 -11.42 14.76 -22.68
CA GLY A 537 -10.63 13.99 -21.72
C GLY A 537 -11.44 13.54 -20.49
N ARG A 538 -12.29 14.44 -19.97
CA ARG A 538 -13.21 14.11 -18.87
C ARG A 538 -14.24 13.05 -19.29
N HIS A 539 -14.86 13.21 -20.47
CA HIS A 539 -15.82 12.22 -20.99
C HIS A 539 -15.17 10.86 -21.24
N ARG A 540 -13.92 10.80 -21.70
CA ARG A 540 -13.18 9.56 -21.92
C ARG A 540 -12.86 8.85 -20.60
N THR A 541 -12.40 9.57 -19.57
CA THR A 541 -12.21 9.00 -18.24
C THR A 541 -13.52 8.49 -17.64
N LEU A 542 -14.63 9.22 -17.83
CA LEU A 542 -15.96 8.78 -17.40
C LEU A 542 -16.40 7.48 -18.07
N ARG A 543 -16.27 7.39 -19.40
CA ARG A 543 -16.61 6.18 -20.17
C ARG A 543 -15.79 4.97 -19.72
N GLN A 544 -14.49 5.15 -19.49
CA GLN A 544 -13.61 4.06 -19.10
C GLN A 544 -13.76 3.63 -17.62
N THR A 545 -14.39 4.46 -16.78
CA THR A 545 -14.64 4.15 -15.36
C THR A 545 -16.09 3.75 -15.08
N TYR A 546 -16.86 3.49 -16.13
CA TYR A 546 -18.27 3.10 -16.02
C TYR A 546 -18.44 1.83 -15.17
N GLY A 547 -19.39 1.86 -14.23
CA GLY A 547 -19.68 0.73 -13.33
C GLY A 547 -18.63 0.47 -12.24
N THR A 548 -17.60 1.33 -12.10
CA THR A 548 -16.58 1.19 -11.06
C THR A 548 -16.85 2.10 -9.86
N GLU A 549 -16.60 1.61 -8.64
CA GLU A 549 -16.64 2.45 -7.42
C GLU A 549 -15.55 3.56 -7.44
N ALA A 550 -14.56 3.44 -8.33
CA ALA A 550 -13.44 4.38 -8.47
C ALA A 550 -13.72 5.61 -9.34
N ARG A 551 -14.92 5.73 -9.94
CA ARG A 551 -15.28 6.82 -10.88
C ARG A 551 -14.97 8.22 -10.35
N GLN A 552 -15.42 8.53 -9.13
CA GLN A 552 -15.20 9.86 -8.55
C GLN A 552 -13.73 10.11 -8.19
N LEU A 553 -13.02 9.09 -7.72
CA LEU A 553 -11.60 9.19 -7.41
C LEU A 553 -10.79 9.48 -8.67
N ASN A 554 -11.07 8.80 -9.78
CA ASN A 554 -10.38 9.00 -11.05
C ASN A 554 -10.61 10.40 -11.64
N LEU A 555 -11.82 10.98 -11.48
CA LEU A 555 -12.08 12.37 -11.87
C LEU A 555 -11.29 13.37 -11.02
N ARG A 556 -11.17 13.14 -9.71
CA ARG A 556 -10.37 13.98 -8.82
C ARG A 556 -8.88 13.88 -9.15
N LEU A 557 -8.40 12.67 -9.43
CA LEU A 557 -7.03 12.44 -9.89
C LEU A 557 -6.76 13.14 -11.23
N LEU A 558 -7.71 13.09 -12.16
CA LEU A 558 -7.62 13.81 -13.43
C LEU A 558 -7.55 15.33 -13.21
N ALA A 559 -8.38 15.87 -12.33
CA ALA A 559 -8.37 17.29 -11.99
C ALA A 559 -7.03 17.74 -11.41
N LEU A 560 -6.45 16.97 -10.46
CA LEU A 560 -5.11 17.24 -9.94
C LEU A 560 -4.03 17.12 -11.02
N ALA A 561 -4.02 16.02 -11.77
CA ALA A 561 -2.96 15.74 -12.74
C ALA A 561 -2.91 16.78 -13.88
N ARG A 562 -4.04 17.43 -14.22
CA ARG A 562 -4.08 18.56 -15.15
C ARG A 562 -3.28 19.77 -14.68
N GLY A 563 -3.09 19.93 -13.37
CA GLY A 563 -2.27 20.98 -12.77
C GLY A 563 -0.77 20.66 -12.75
N ALA A 564 -0.35 19.45 -13.12
CA ALA A 564 1.08 19.11 -13.18
C ALA A 564 1.75 19.87 -14.33
N HIS A 565 2.88 20.54 -14.06
CA HIS A 565 3.61 21.26 -15.09
C HIS A 565 4.16 20.30 -16.16
N ASP A 566 4.77 19.18 -15.76
CA ASP A 566 5.29 18.14 -16.64
C ASP A 566 4.70 16.79 -16.23
N LEU A 567 4.00 16.10 -17.12
CA LEU A 567 3.35 14.84 -16.79
C LEU A 567 4.35 13.71 -16.46
N ARG A 568 5.61 13.81 -16.93
CA ARG A 568 6.68 12.87 -16.57
C ARG A 568 7.01 12.90 -15.08
N SER A 569 6.70 13.99 -14.37
CA SER A 569 6.92 14.07 -12.92
C SER A 569 5.93 13.22 -12.12
N LEU A 570 4.85 12.76 -12.77
CA LEU A 570 3.85 11.88 -12.16
C LEU A 570 4.27 10.39 -12.23
N ASP A 571 5.36 10.07 -12.92
CA ASP A 571 5.92 8.73 -12.95
C ASP A 571 6.60 8.38 -11.62
N ALA A 572 6.02 7.39 -10.94
CA ALA A 572 6.46 6.89 -9.66
C ALA A 572 7.22 5.54 -9.75
N GLY A 573 7.46 4.99 -10.95
CA GLY A 573 8.22 3.73 -11.10
C GLY A 573 7.51 2.46 -10.60
N ARG A 574 6.17 2.39 -10.73
CA ARG A 574 5.22 1.28 -10.39
C ARG A 574 5.51 0.51 -9.09
N PRO A 575 4.64 0.67 -8.06
CA PRO A 575 3.34 -0.01 -8.07
C PRO A 575 2.11 0.89 -7.79
N SER A 576 2.28 2.21 -7.68
CA SER A 576 1.24 3.17 -7.26
C SER A 576 1.07 4.37 -8.21
N GLY A 577 1.19 4.15 -9.52
CA GLY A 577 1.03 5.21 -10.54
C GLY A 577 -0.42 5.61 -10.78
N LEU A 578 -0.63 6.67 -11.57
CA LEU A 578 -1.96 7.08 -12.01
C LEU A 578 -2.68 5.96 -12.79
N PRO A 579 -4.01 5.79 -12.62
CA PRO A 579 -4.79 4.85 -13.41
C PRO A 579 -4.71 5.16 -14.91
N THR A 580 -4.74 4.12 -15.74
CA THR A 580 -4.68 4.24 -17.22
C THR A 580 -5.81 5.12 -17.76
N GLU A 581 -6.97 5.12 -17.10
CA GLU A 581 -8.14 5.90 -17.48
C GLU A 581 -7.92 7.41 -17.28
N VAL A 582 -7.07 7.76 -16.30
CA VAL A 582 -6.64 9.14 -16.07
C VAL A 582 -5.66 9.57 -17.16
N TRP A 583 -4.74 8.71 -17.58
CA TRP A 583 -3.81 9.00 -18.69
C TRP A 583 -4.54 9.29 -20.01
N HIS A 584 -5.56 8.50 -20.34
CA HIS A 584 -6.41 8.77 -21.51
C HIS A 584 -7.23 10.06 -21.40
N GLY A 585 -7.49 10.52 -20.16
CA GLY A 585 -8.14 11.79 -19.88
C GLY A 585 -7.20 13.01 -19.91
N LEU A 586 -5.88 12.79 -19.79
CA LEU A 586 -4.85 13.83 -19.87
C LEU A 586 -4.32 14.02 -21.29
N LEU A 587 -4.24 12.92 -22.05
CA LEU A 587 -3.64 12.87 -23.36
C LEU A 587 -4.65 12.54 -24.46
N THR A 588 -4.34 12.95 -25.68
CA THR A 588 -5.01 12.47 -26.89
C THR A 588 -4.00 11.91 -27.88
N GLU A 589 -4.42 10.90 -28.64
CA GLU A 589 -3.68 10.34 -29.77
C GLU A 589 -4.04 11.05 -31.08
N ASP A 590 -5.03 11.94 -31.05
CA ASP A 590 -5.45 12.72 -32.21
C ASP A 590 -4.34 13.71 -32.58
N ARG A 591 -4.10 13.82 -33.88
CA ARG A 591 -3.04 14.68 -34.42
C ARG A 591 -3.51 16.13 -34.49
N LEU A 592 -2.63 17.05 -34.13
CA LEU A 592 -2.81 18.47 -34.44
C LEU A 592 -2.72 18.68 -35.95
N ASN A 593 -3.77 19.25 -36.55
CA ASN A 593 -3.65 19.79 -37.90
C ASN A 593 -2.94 21.14 -37.85
N LEU A 594 -1.69 21.16 -38.31
CA LEU A 594 -0.83 22.33 -38.29
C LEU A 594 -0.85 23.14 -39.60
N ALA A 595 -1.75 22.84 -40.55
CA ALA A 595 -1.83 23.55 -41.82
C ALA A 595 -1.90 25.08 -41.69
N PRO A 596 -2.72 25.67 -40.79
CA PRO A 596 -2.80 27.13 -40.65
C PRO A 596 -1.47 27.81 -40.30
N PHE A 597 -0.59 27.10 -39.58
CA PHE A 597 0.65 27.65 -39.01
C PHE A 597 1.88 27.42 -39.90
N ARG A 598 1.76 26.57 -40.92
CA ARG A 598 2.85 26.31 -41.87
C ARG A 598 3.10 27.52 -42.75
N LYS A 599 4.36 27.73 -43.14
CA LYS A 599 4.70 28.75 -44.14
C LYS A 599 4.09 28.38 -45.51
N PRO A 600 3.68 29.36 -46.32
CA PRO A 600 3.26 29.12 -47.69
C PRO A 600 4.37 28.40 -48.48
N GLY A 601 4.07 27.24 -49.05
CA GLY A 601 4.97 26.44 -49.87
C GLY A 601 4.57 26.47 -51.35
N SER A 602 5.51 26.19 -52.25
CA SER A 602 5.39 26.31 -53.72
C SER A 602 4.35 25.41 -54.41
N ASN A 603 3.65 24.54 -53.68
CA ASN A 603 2.66 23.62 -54.25
C ASN A 603 1.25 24.19 -54.09
N ARG A 604 0.58 24.40 -55.23
CA ARG A 604 -0.77 24.97 -55.42
C ARG A 604 -1.94 24.28 -54.69
N ARG A 605 -1.71 23.25 -53.88
CA ARG A 605 -2.73 22.54 -53.09
C ARG A 605 -2.21 22.33 -51.67
N GLY A 606 -2.56 23.23 -50.77
CA GLY A 606 -2.25 23.17 -49.34
C GLY A 606 -1.12 24.09 -48.87
N SER A 607 -1.12 25.36 -49.29
CA SER A 607 -0.21 26.38 -48.74
C SER A 607 -0.67 26.79 -47.35
N GLY A 608 0.18 26.63 -46.33
CA GLY A 608 -0.16 27.13 -44.99
C GLY A 608 -0.28 28.66 -44.94
N SER A 609 -1.06 29.16 -43.98
CA SER A 609 -1.34 30.60 -43.83
C SER A 609 -0.26 31.37 -43.06
N ALA A 610 0.77 30.70 -42.53
CA ALA A 610 1.75 31.27 -41.60
C ALA A 610 1.11 32.03 -40.42
N LEU A 611 -0.02 31.56 -39.91
CA LEU A 611 -0.61 32.12 -38.69
C LEU A 611 0.34 31.88 -37.50
N PRO A 612 0.35 32.80 -36.51
CA PRO A 612 1.15 32.62 -35.31
C PRO A 612 0.65 31.40 -34.51
N LEU A 613 1.55 30.71 -33.81
CA LEU A 613 1.16 29.59 -32.94
C LEU A 613 0.46 30.09 -31.66
N GLY A 614 0.77 31.31 -31.19
CA GLY A 614 0.13 31.90 -30.02
C GLY A 614 0.11 30.93 -28.82
N PRO A 615 -1.04 30.74 -28.14
CA PRO A 615 -1.14 29.87 -26.97
C PRO A 615 -0.89 28.38 -27.26
N LEU A 616 -0.85 27.96 -28.53
CA LEU A 616 -0.50 26.59 -28.91
C LEU A 616 1.00 26.34 -28.89
N ALA A 617 1.84 27.38 -28.96
CA ALA A 617 3.29 27.23 -29.09
C ALA A 617 3.90 26.37 -27.97
N ALA A 618 3.46 26.61 -26.73
CA ALA A 618 3.94 25.94 -25.51
C ALA A 618 3.19 24.64 -25.17
N VAL A 619 2.26 24.19 -26.01
CA VAL A 619 1.51 22.94 -25.77
C VAL A 619 2.48 21.76 -25.81
N GLN A 620 2.36 20.92 -24.78
CA GLN A 620 3.28 19.80 -24.54
C GLN A 620 2.88 18.55 -25.33
N LEU A 621 3.89 17.93 -25.94
CA LEU A 621 3.83 16.67 -26.67
C LEU A 621 4.80 15.68 -26.03
N TYR A 622 4.35 14.46 -25.81
CA TYR A 622 5.14 13.39 -25.21
C TYR A 622 5.40 12.30 -26.24
N THR A 623 6.64 11.85 -26.35
CA THR A 623 7.04 10.78 -27.29
C THR A 623 8.09 9.88 -26.66
N THR A 624 8.06 8.59 -26.99
CA THR A 624 9.06 7.64 -26.51
C THR A 624 10.46 7.94 -27.04
N ASN A 625 10.55 8.61 -28.19
CA ASN A 625 11.81 9.03 -28.79
C ASN A 625 11.57 10.21 -29.73
N ALA A 626 12.10 11.38 -29.37
CA ALA A 626 12.08 12.56 -30.20
C ALA A 626 13.06 12.45 -31.35
N ASN A 627 14.20 11.75 -31.24
CA ASN A 627 15.16 11.63 -32.34
C ASN A 627 15.12 10.24 -33.00
N PRO A 628 14.35 10.05 -34.08
CA PRO A 628 14.15 8.74 -34.67
C PRO A 628 15.42 8.13 -35.28
N LEU A 629 16.47 8.93 -35.49
CA LEU A 629 17.77 8.47 -35.98
C LEU A 629 18.58 7.71 -34.93
N ILE A 630 18.27 7.87 -33.63
CA ILE A 630 19.04 7.26 -32.54
C ILE A 630 18.47 5.89 -32.14
N GLU A 631 17.14 5.76 -32.01
CA GLU A 631 16.48 4.56 -31.44
C GLU A 631 15.25 4.08 -32.25
N GLY A 632 15.11 4.49 -33.52
CA GLY A 632 13.97 4.14 -34.35
C GLY A 632 12.77 5.08 -34.16
N LYS A 633 11.63 4.78 -34.81
CA LYS A 633 10.50 5.72 -34.91
C LYS A 633 9.97 6.15 -33.55
N GLY A 634 9.67 7.44 -33.39
CA GLY A 634 8.96 7.93 -32.20
C GLY A 634 7.55 7.38 -32.12
N HIS A 635 7.09 7.07 -30.90
CA HIS A 635 5.75 6.57 -30.60
C HIS A 635 5.06 7.45 -29.55
N SER A 636 3.73 7.55 -29.65
CA SER A 636 2.90 7.99 -28.52
C SER A 636 3.09 7.01 -27.34
N PRO A 637 3.19 7.50 -26.09
CA PRO A 637 3.18 6.64 -24.89
C PRO A 637 1.91 5.76 -24.77
N LEU A 638 0.83 6.10 -25.46
CA LEU A 638 -0.39 5.28 -25.51
C LEU A 638 -0.38 4.24 -26.66
N CYS A 639 0.64 4.27 -27.53
CA CYS A 639 0.73 3.38 -28.67
C CYS A 639 0.98 1.93 -28.23
N ARG A 640 0.26 0.98 -28.82
CA ARG A 640 0.51 -0.46 -28.62
C ARG A 640 1.91 -0.93 -29.01
N HIS A 641 2.63 -0.17 -29.85
CA HIS A 641 4.00 -0.47 -30.25
C HIS A 641 5.04 0.10 -29.27
N ALA A 642 4.65 1.00 -28.36
CA ALA A 642 5.50 1.38 -27.25
C ALA A 642 5.64 0.18 -26.31
N GLN A 643 6.86 -0.33 -26.14
CA GLN A 643 7.14 -1.50 -25.27
C GLN A 643 6.84 -1.20 -23.79
N HIS A 644 6.70 0.08 -23.44
CA HIS A 644 6.40 0.57 -22.11
C HIS A 644 5.00 1.19 -22.09
N SER A 645 4.14 0.61 -21.23
CA SER A 645 2.90 1.11 -20.62
C SER A 645 2.14 2.30 -21.25
N ALA A 646 0.81 2.22 -21.25
CA ALA A 646 -0.15 3.30 -21.56
C ALA A 646 -0.12 4.51 -20.57
N ALA A 647 1.05 5.07 -20.32
CA ALA A 647 1.35 6.13 -19.37
C ALA A 647 2.63 6.86 -19.80
N VAL A 648 2.77 8.13 -19.41
CA VAL A 648 4.01 8.89 -19.60
C VAL A 648 5.01 8.50 -18.52
N VAL A 649 6.24 8.20 -18.94
CA VAL A 649 7.34 7.82 -18.04
C VAL A 649 8.47 8.84 -18.06
N ARG A 650 9.33 8.81 -17.04
CA ARG A 650 10.45 9.77 -16.95
C ARG A 650 11.42 9.72 -18.15
N GLY A 651 11.49 8.57 -18.83
CA GLY A 651 12.33 8.37 -20.01
C GLY A 651 11.75 8.97 -21.30
N ASP A 652 10.48 9.39 -21.32
CA ASP A 652 9.88 9.97 -22.51
C ASP A 652 10.43 11.39 -22.78
N ASP A 653 10.55 11.71 -24.06
CA ASP A 653 10.89 13.05 -24.52
C ASP A 653 9.67 13.98 -24.45
N LEU A 654 9.93 15.23 -24.08
CA LEU A 654 8.95 16.31 -24.02
C LEU A 654 9.31 17.35 -25.09
N LEU A 655 8.37 17.61 -25.98
CA LEU A 655 8.46 18.63 -27.03
C LEU A 655 7.34 19.65 -26.87
N ALA A 656 7.57 20.88 -27.30
CA ALA A 656 6.52 21.86 -27.53
C ALA A 656 6.01 21.77 -28.99
N VAL A 657 4.82 22.29 -29.28
CA VAL A 657 4.32 22.38 -30.68
C VAL A 657 5.24 23.22 -31.54
N ALA A 658 5.87 24.26 -30.98
CA ALA A 658 6.89 25.04 -31.69
C ALA A 658 8.08 24.19 -32.13
N ASP A 659 8.56 23.28 -31.27
CA ASP A 659 9.64 22.35 -31.60
C ASP A 659 9.21 21.38 -32.71
N LEU A 660 7.97 20.88 -32.65
CA LEU A 660 7.41 20.02 -33.70
C LEU A 660 7.35 20.74 -35.05
N MET A 661 7.02 22.04 -35.06
CA MET A 661 6.96 22.86 -36.28
C MET A 661 8.35 23.16 -36.87
N ALA A 662 9.37 23.29 -36.03
CA ALA A 662 10.75 23.55 -36.46
C ALA A 662 11.42 22.33 -37.11
N ARG A 663 10.85 21.13 -36.93
CA ARG A 663 11.44 19.87 -37.37
C ARG A 663 10.97 19.45 -38.76
N THR A 664 11.95 19.13 -39.61
CA THR A 664 11.73 18.68 -40.98
C THR A 664 12.11 17.22 -41.21
N ASP A 665 12.58 16.52 -40.17
CA ASP A 665 13.39 15.30 -40.25
C ASP A 665 12.74 14.03 -39.67
N SER A 666 11.42 14.02 -39.48
CA SER A 666 10.81 13.02 -38.59
C SER A 666 10.21 11.79 -39.28
N ASP A 667 10.76 10.60 -39.01
CA ASP A 667 10.13 9.31 -39.33
C ASP A 667 9.26 8.85 -38.15
N TRP A 668 8.02 9.35 -38.09
CA TRP A 668 7.06 9.03 -37.03
C TRP A 668 6.34 7.71 -37.27
N CYS A 669 5.86 7.08 -36.19
CA CYS A 669 4.99 5.92 -36.32
C CYS A 669 3.69 6.30 -37.08
N SER A 670 3.43 5.64 -38.20
CA SER A 670 2.25 5.91 -39.03
C SER A 670 0.91 5.62 -38.34
N LYS A 671 0.91 4.73 -37.33
CA LYS A 671 -0.31 4.36 -36.58
C LYS A 671 -0.69 5.38 -35.50
N CYS A 672 0.27 5.86 -34.71
CA CYS A 672 -0.02 6.79 -33.61
C CYS A 672 0.40 8.24 -33.90
N GLY A 673 1.05 8.53 -35.04
CA GLY A 673 1.59 9.86 -35.33
C GLY A 673 2.88 10.20 -34.61
N GLY A 674 3.32 9.35 -33.69
CA GLY A 674 4.63 9.39 -33.05
C GLY A 674 4.70 10.17 -31.74
N TYR A 675 3.60 10.78 -31.29
CA TYR A 675 3.53 11.49 -30.03
C TYR A 675 2.10 11.44 -29.44
N ALA A 676 1.99 11.65 -28.13
CA ALA A 676 0.73 11.97 -27.47
C ALA A 676 0.67 13.46 -27.15
N LEU A 677 -0.45 14.09 -27.48
CA LEU A 677 -0.70 15.50 -27.21
C LEU A 677 -1.33 15.67 -25.83
N ARG A 678 -0.81 16.60 -25.02
CA ARG A 678 -1.53 17.08 -23.83
C ARG A 678 -2.79 17.81 -24.28
N ARG A 679 -3.94 17.42 -23.74
CA ARG A 679 -5.23 17.98 -24.13
C ARG A 679 -5.27 19.50 -23.96
N LEU A 680 -5.86 20.16 -24.95
CA LEU A 680 -5.92 21.61 -25.06
C LEU A 680 -6.87 22.19 -24.02
N THR A 681 -6.46 23.28 -23.38
CA THR A 681 -7.36 24.12 -22.57
C THR A 681 -8.46 24.75 -23.44
N ASP A 682 -9.51 25.28 -22.82
CA ASP A 682 -10.61 25.91 -23.57
C ASP A 682 -10.10 27.10 -24.40
N THR A 683 -9.16 27.89 -23.87
CA THR A 683 -8.48 28.98 -24.59
C THR A 683 -7.68 28.47 -25.78
N GLN A 684 -6.87 27.41 -25.59
CA GLN A 684 -6.07 26.81 -26.67
C GLN A 684 -6.95 26.19 -27.77
N LEU A 685 -8.03 25.51 -27.38
CA LEU A 685 -8.97 24.90 -28.32
C LEU A 685 -9.76 25.97 -29.09
N SER A 686 -10.19 27.04 -28.42
CA SER A 686 -10.82 28.20 -29.06
C SER A 686 -9.89 28.85 -30.08
N TYR A 687 -8.62 29.06 -29.72
CA TYR A 687 -7.61 29.58 -30.66
C TYR A 687 -7.39 28.66 -31.84
N TYR A 688 -7.27 27.34 -31.60
CA TYR A 688 -7.14 26.34 -32.66
C TYR A 688 -8.30 26.44 -33.67
N ARG A 689 -9.54 26.51 -33.18
CA ARG A 689 -10.75 26.69 -34.03
C ARG A 689 -10.72 28.00 -34.80
N ALA A 690 -10.38 29.11 -34.14
CA ALA A 690 -10.29 30.42 -34.77
C ALA A 690 -9.24 30.42 -35.89
N ALA A 691 -8.05 29.85 -35.66
CA ALA A 691 -6.97 29.80 -36.63
C ALA A 691 -7.34 28.96 -37.87
N HIS A 692 -8.05 27.84 -37.67
CA HIS A 692 -8.56 27.05 -38.79
C HIS A 692 -9.64 27.79 -39.58
N ARG A 693 -10.58 28.48 -38.93
CA ARG A 693 -11.59 29.32 -39.61
C ARG A 693 -10.93 30.42 -40.44
N LEU A 694 -9.91 31.08 -39.90
CA LEU A 694 -9.17 32.13 -40.60
C LEU A 694 -8.36 31.56 -41.79
N HIS A 695 -7.79 30.37 -41.64
CA HIS A 695 -7.10 29.66 -42.73
C HIS A 695 -8.06 29.27 -43.86
N ASP A 696 -9.24 28.73 -43.53
CA ASP A 696 -10.27 28.39 -44.51
C ASP A 696 -10.73 29.63 -45.29
N ILE A 697 -10.98 30.76 -44.60
CA ILE A 697 -11.30 32.04 -45.26
C ILE A 697 -10.19 32.48 -46.21
N LYS A 698 -8.92 32.35 -45.80
CA LYS A 698 -7.78 32.68 -46.67
C LYS A 698 -7.77 31.79 -47.91
N GLU A 699 -7.91 30.47 -47.75
CA GLU A 699 -7.94 29.54 -48.88
C GLU A 699 -9.13 29.82 -49.82
N GLN A 700 -10.31 30.14 -49.27
CA GLN A 700 -11.48 30.53 -50.06
C GLN A 700 -11.20 31.79 -50.89
N LEU A 701 -10.62 32.83 -50.29
CA LEU A 701 -10.31 34.09 -50.97
C LEU A 701 -9.18 33.93 -52.01
N ASP A 702 -8.16 33.11 -51.73
CA ASP A 702 -7.06 32.83 -52.66
C ASP A 702 -7.54 31.99 -53.86
N ASN A 703 -8.49 31.07 -53.67
CA ASN A 703 -9.05 30.22 -54.73
C ASN A 703 -10.16 30.90 -55.56
N GLN A 704 -10.72 32.03 -55.11
CA GLN A 704 -11.82 32.75 -55.76
C GLN A 704 -11.45 33.50 -57.05
N THR A 705 -10.27 33.24 -57.65
CA THR A 705 -9.96 33.72 -59.00
C THR A 705 -10.76 32.99 -60.11
N GLY A 706 -11.74 32.13 -59.79
CA GLY A 706 -12.51 31.38 -60.79
C GLY A 706 -13.83 30.68 -60.40
N GLY A 707 -14.64 31.15 -59.43
CA GLY A 707 -15.98 30.57 -59.19
C GLY A 707 -16.92 31.43 -58.32
N PRO A 708 -18.26 31.44 -58.54
CA PRO A 708 -19.16 32.51 -58.08
C PRO A 708 -19.95 32.27 -56.78
N ASP A 709 -19.51 31.43 -55.84
CA ASP A 709 -20.41 30.89 -54.79
C ASP A 709 -20.05 31.21 -53.32
N ALA A 710 -19.12 32.13 -53.05
CA ALA A 710 -18.86 32.56 -51.67
C ALA A 710 -19.73 33.77 -51.30
N ASP A 711 -20.57 33.64 -50.27
CA ASP A 711 -21.32 34.75 -49.68
C ASP A 711 -20.35 35.75 -49.02
N PRO A 712 -20.08 36.91 -49.65
CA PRO A 712 -19.09 37.85 -49.14
C PRO A 712 -19.53 38.51 -47.82
N SER A 713 -20.85 38.56 -47.57
CA SER A 713 -21.39 39.15 -46.33
C SER A 713 -21.14 38.23 -45.14
N GLY A 714 -21.31 36.92 -45.31
CA GLY A 714 -20.97 35.91 -44.31
C GLY A 714 -19.47 35.89 -43.96
N VAL A 715 -18.60 36.02 -44.97
CA VAL A 715 -17.14 36.08 -44.76
C VAL A 715 -16.73 37.32 -43.95
N ILE A 716 -17.27 38.50 -44.27
CA ILE A 716 -16.97 39.74 -43.52
C ILE A 716 -17.45 39.63 -42.07
N ALA A 717 -18.67 39.13 -41.84
CA ALA A 717 -19.19 38.95 -40.48
C ALA A 717 -18.32 37.99 -39.64
N CYS A 718 -17.82 36.91 -40.24
CA CYS A 718 -16.90 35.97 -39.59
C CYS A 718 -15.54 36.62 -39.28
N LEU A 719 -15.00 37.44 -40.20
CA LEU A 719 -13.77 38.20 -39.96
C LEU A 719 -13.94 39.23 -38.83
N ASP A 720 -15.09 39.88 -38.73
CA ASP A 720 -15.40 40.80 -37.62
C ASP A 720 -15.46 40.06 -36.27
N GLU A 721 -16.08 38.88 -36.23
CA GLU A 721 -16.04 38.00 -35.04
C GLU A 721 -14.59 37.65 -34.67
N LEU A 722 -13.79 37.17 -35.64
CA LEU A 722 -12.40 36.76 -35.43
C LEU A 722 -11.46 37.92 -35.08
N ALA A 723 -11.77 39.15 -35.53
CA ALA A 723 -11.06 40.36 -35.14
C ALA A 723 -11.23 40.66 -33.64
N THR A 724 -12.40 40.34 -33.09
CA THR A 724 -12.70 40.50 -31.65
C THR A 724 -12.22 39.33 -30.79
N TRP A 725 -11.72 38.25 -31.39
CA TRP A 725 -11.20 37.11 -30.63
C TRP A 725 -10.01 37.53 -29.75
N GLN A 726 -10.10 37.19 -28.47
CA GLN A 726 -9.05 37.39 -27.48
C GLN A 726 -9.02 36.20 -26.52
N PRO A 727 -7.84 35.79 -26.01
CA PRO A 727 -7.73 34.77 -24.99
C PRO A 727 -8.32 35.27 -23.67
N VAL A 728 -9.03 34.38 -22.98
CA VAL A 728 -9.82 34.73 -21.78
C VAL A 728 -8.95 35.14 -20.58
N ASP A 729 -7.68 34.72 -20.52
CA ASP A 729 -6.84 34.85 -19.31
C ASP A 729 -5.38 35.24 -19.60
N ASP A 730 -5.02 35.64 -20.82
CA ASP A 730 -3.61 35.80 -21.18
C ASP A 730 -3.17 37.27 -21.14
N ALA A 731 -2.45 37.64 -20.07
CA ALA A 731 -1.79 38.94 -19.96
C ALA A 731 -0.71 39.15 -21.04
N GLU A 732 -0.25 38.07 -21.71
CA GLU A 732 0.78 38.09 -22.75
C GLU A 732 0.23 38.19 -24.19
N TRP A 733 -1.09 38.28 -24.38
CA TRP A 733 -1.69 38.48 -25.71
C TRP A 733 -1.44 39.88 -26.30
N CYS A 734 -0.71 40.76 -25.61
CA CYS A 734 -0.19 42.02 -26.15
C CYS A 734 1.21 41.85 -26.78
N SER A 735 1.48 40.72 -27.43
CA SER A 735 2.77 40.37 -28.05
C SER A 735 2.76 40.50 -29.58
N SER A 736 3.87 40.11 -30.24
CA SER A 736 3.99 40.08 -31.70
C SER A 736 2.92 39.21 -32.39
N ASP A 737 2.48 38.16 -31.72
CA ASP A 737 1.53 37.18 -32.27
C ASP A 737 0.14 37.78 -32.43
N SER A 738 -0.32 38.61 -31.50
CA SER A 738 -1.61 39.28 -31.63
C SER A 738 -1.58 40.36 -32.71
N TRP A 739 -0.45 41.06 -32.88
CA TRP A 739 -0.28 41.99 -33.98
C TRP A 739 -0.35 41.27 -35.33
N GLN A 740 0.35 40.12 -35.46
CA GLN A 740 0.33 39.31 -36.68
C GLN A 740 -1.07 38.74 -36.98
N TRP A 741 -1.80 38.30 -35.94
CA TRP A 741 -3.21 37.89 -36.06
C TRP A 741 -4.08 39.02 -36.62
N GLN A 742 -4.03 40.19 -35.97
CA GLN A 742 -4.83 41.35 -36.36
C GLN A 742 -4.49 41.86 -37.76
N GLU A 743 -3.21 41.86 -38.14
CA GLU A 743 -2.80 42.24 -39.48
C GLU A 743 -3.34 41.26 -40.54
N THR A 744 -3.31 39.96 -40.24
CA THR A 744 -3.86 38.94 -41.14
C THR A 744 -5.37 39.12 -41.32
N VAL A 745 -6.12 39.34 -40.23
CA VAL A 745 -7.57 39.61 -40.30
C VAL A 745 -7.84 40.86 -41.15
N ARG A 746 -7.11 41.97 -40.90
CA ARG A 746 -7.25 43.21 -41.69
C ARG A 746 -6.91 43.02 -43.17
N GLU A 747 -5.92 42.21 -43.50
CA GLU A 747 -5.58 41.87 -44.89
C GLU A 747 -6.73 41.14 -45.56
N LEU A 748 -7.27 40.10 -44.91
CA LEU A 748 -8.38 39.31 -45.44
C LEU A 748 -9.67 40.13 -45.55
N THR A 749 -9.97 41.01 -44.60
CA THR A 749 -11.12 41.93 -44.70
C THR A 749 -10.97 42.86 -45.92
N ARG A 750 -9.77 43.39 -46.18
CA ARG A 750 -9.49 44.18 -47.40
C ARG A 750 -9.62 43.35 -48.68
N MET A 751 -9.25 42.07 -48.66
CA MET A 751 -9.43 41.17 -49.81
C MET A 751 -10.92 40.88 -50.06
N ALA A 752 -11.66 40.49 -49.03
CA ALA A 752 -13.09 40.21 -49.12
C ALA A 752 -13.91 41.42 -49.60
N ALA A 753 -13.62 42.63 -49.09
CA ALA A 753 -14.28 43.86 -49.53
C ALA A 753 -14.01 44.18 -51.01
N ARG A 754 -12.80 43.92 -51.50
CA ARG A 754 -12.45 44.10 -52.93
C ARG A 754 -13.18 43.09 -53.81
N SER A 755 -13.25 41.82 -53.40
CA SER A 755 -14.00 40.79 -54.13
C SER A 755 -15.51 41.10 -54.15
N HIS A 756 -16.07 41.64 -53.07
CA HIS A 756 -17.47 42.05 -53.00
C HIS A 756 -17.80 43.25 -53.91
N ALA A 757 -16.88 44.22 -54.05
CA ALA A 757 -17.07 45.38 -54.92
C ALA A 757 -17.08 45.02 -56.42
N VAL A 758 -16.44 43.90 -56.81
CA VAL A 758 -16.36 43.44 -58.21
C VAL A 758 -17.61 42.66 -58.64
N THR A 759 -18.34 42.03 -57.72
CA THR A 759 -19.50 41.17 -58.02
C THR A 759 -20.87 41.88 -58.03
N ARG A 760 -20.94 43.16 -57.63
CA ARG A 760 -22.15 44.00 -57.81
C ARG A 760 -21.94 45.01 -58.96
N PRO A 761 -22.45 44.78 -60.18
CA PRO A 761 -22.62 45.87 -61.12
C PRO A 761 -23.77 46.77 -60.63
N SER A 762 -23.51 48.07 -60.67
CA SER A 762 -24.44 49.16 -60.32
C SER A 762 -25.76 49.12 -61.07
#